data_AF-A0A7X8RAK2-F1
#
_entry.id   AF-A0A7X8RAK2-F1
#
_cell.length_a   1.000
_cell.length_b   1.000
_cell.length_c   1.000
_cell.angle_alpha   90.00
_cell.angle_beta   90.00
_cell.angle_gamma   90.00
#
_symmetry.space_group_name_H-M   'P 1'
#
loop_
_entity.id
_entity.type
_entity.pdbx_description
1 polymer ?
#
loop_
_entity_poly.entity_id
_entity_poly.type
_entity_poly.pdbx_seq_one_letter_code
_entity_poly.pdbx_strand_id
1 'polypeptide(L)'
;MKKYIAVLLMLVLLAMPGTQGLLAQDYSENSLQNELTLPQIEASQEQAADELGELPDEQEQFTGEQEEAPDGQEIPDEQKEHPDEQVEVQDDQGELPDEQELTTPYDDVRTEALIIDPPSFDKKSLSLEEKNEEIDKVLREVSANANVTESVYSTKSCCSNCNECPVYIWTASDIYNIRDNLNGYYVQMADIDLSAYPNWEPINMFNGTYDGNGFNVTNLTISRSTEDRIGLFGDLSGTTCSLQNINLKNISVSGRQCVGGLVGFTSESTVINNCSVTGLVKGEDAFIGGLAGVNAGLIIQCKVTGRYIDGFWGVGGLVGFNTTNGIIFQSHTIISVYGDDPYITYSGGLAGINGGSIRNCYSLAGVVMAPSYSGGLVGHMVTDGYVRSCYAAKYVNCYSNSGGLVGNSALGTVSDSYYDIEIADQYDTGKGEPRTTAQMKQQSTYVDWNFADIWGINPDTNLGYPYLKSPSEESIPVIVIPGIMGSELYAAEDDYLCWPNIFHINDGLRRLHVNEYGVSDEDITVGGLVGLPDYYSEMIAQLRTAGFKVEEFPYDWRMDNNINVDRLEDKINSTLQKYNADKVDIVAHSMGGLVSKAYLNKYARANKVRKLVTIGTPHLGAPKMFGVWKTSELEPGAFISIDALIDCDTVKYITRNFSSIYQLLPSKDYFSYGGAYYEEGFDTNGDGLINGRIYNYSDMKDWYDKRYNNSEYNDLNWNMLNNAEAFHDVLDKIIITDNSLVEGYMIASDRQATPVLLRDYIGSLGIKHENKVEKLEAGDGTVPTVSATNGQIQHSQIFYVNDGTHGELLKLSPVIQKTIHILNGDFNTPVEGIRSGVPAELDGYYVYAACPVDLYVTDSEGQVADPETWGTSIINYWITGESKHAFIHDDNFEIDLKGTGQGIADLVIEKYENGEKTERYSYLAIPTAEGSDVRLTVSGTPQNLLIDTDGDGTYETTAAPDNVASGAALEDTTGPVVTSDLNGAYFNQDVIVNISAHDQSGIEKIMYSVNNGSWSELVGGSLTFNQEGEYQTSVCALDKAGNWSEPLEFTICLDKTAPVIITNFADGIEIERFSSFTISNSADDQLSGIEQLSTTLDGQIIANEGDIDTEALSFGNHTIIITAVDKAGNTTIRHITIKITASMSTVGKLVDRYYQSGEINNTIVYRGLKELLAHDITLLPFMLKVKAVRGIHITKPAADKLLDYCEWIIKDKYSCKL
;
A
#
# COMPACT_ATOMS: atom_id res chain seq x y z
N MET A 1 -31.45 15.09 7.31
CA MET A 1 -30.42 16.13 7.57
C MET A 1 -30.04 16.13 9.06
N LYS A 2 -30.01 17.23 9.84
CA LYS A 2 -29.25 17.27 11.12
C LYS A 2 -29.38 16.08 12.09
N LYS A 3 -30.58 15.51 12.33
CA LYS A 3 -30.72 14.27 13.15
C LYS A 3 -30.20 12.99 12.48
N TYR A 4 -30.25 12.88 11.15
CA TYR A 4 -29.61 11.80 10.39
C TYR A 4 -28.07 11.95 10.39
N ILE A 5 -27.56 13.19 10.27
CA ILE A 5 -26.12 13.48 10.31
C ILE A 5 -25.52 13.06 11.66
N ALA A 6 -26.22 13.30 12.78
CA ALA A 6 -25.79 12.85 14.09
C ALA A 6 -25.76 11.31 14.24
N VAL A 7 -26.66 10.58 13.58
CA VAL A 7 -26.68 9.11 13.59
C VAL A 7 -25.60 8.53 12.67
N LEU A 8 -25.36 9.15 11.49
CA LEU A 8 -24.22 8.78 10.63
C LEU A 8 -22.87 9.04 11.31
N LEU A 9 -22.70 10.16 12.01
CA LEU A 9 -21.48 10.43 12.77
C LEU A 9 -21.24 9.42 13.90
N MET A 10 -22.30 8.90 14.53
CA MET A 10 -22.17 7.77 15.48
C MET A 10 -21.73 6.48 14.80
N LEU A 11 -22.20 6.19 13.58
CA LEU A 11 -21.77 5.01 12.83
C LEU A 11 -20.30 5.13 12.35
N VAL A 12 -19.87 6.31 11.91
CA VAL A 12 -18.47 6.56 11.52
C VAL A 12 -17.52 6.51 12.73
N LEU A 13 -17.96 7.01 13.89
CA LEU A 13 -17.18 6.92 15.15
C LEU A 13 -17.11 5.51 15.76
N LEU A 14 -17.89 4.55 15.25
CA LEU A 14 -17.80 3.14 15.63
C LEU A 14 -16.86 2.33 14.71
N ALA A 15 -16.44 2.89 13.58
CA ALA A 15 -15.56 2.27 12.58
C ALA A 15 -14.12 2.82 12.62
N MET A 16 -13.64 3.16 13.83
CA MET A 16 -12.28 3.67 14.07
C MET A 16 -11.65 2.93 15.27
N PRO A 17 -10.45 2.33 15.13
CA PRO A 17 -9.78 1.67 16.25
C PRO A 17 -9.51 2.61 17.43
N GLY A 18 -9.71 2.11 18.67
CA GLY A 18 -9.21 2.73 19.90
C GLY A 18 -10.23 3.42 20.84
N THR A 19 -11.51 3.56 20.50
CA THR A 19 -12.47 4.38 21.29
C THR A 19 -13.37 3.63 22.28
N GLN A 20 -13.17 2.31 22.51
CA GLN A 20 -14.00 1.49 23.42
C GLN A 20 -13.36 1.22 24.80
N GLY A 21 -12.76 2.25 25.43
CA GLY A 21 -12.21 2.18 26.79
C GLY A 21 -13.02 2.87 27.90
N LEU A 22 -14.02 3.70 27.56
CA LEU A 22 -14.56 4.74 28.47
C LEU A 22 -16.09 4.79 28.62
N LEU A 23 -16.79 3.65 28.55
CA LEU A 23 -18.23 3.55 28.88
C LEU A 23 -18.57 2.37 29.84
N ALA A 24 -17.62 1.95 30.68
CA ALA A 24 -17.73 0.74 31.51
C ALA A 24 -17.59 0.95 33.04
N GLN A 25 -18.09 2.07 33.58
CA GLN A 25 -18.34 2.20 35.03
C GLN A 25 -19.37 3.29 35.39
N ASP A 26 -19.94 3.17 36.59
CA ASP A 26 -20.84 4.11 37.28
C ASP A 26 -22.11 4.61 36.56
N TYR A 27 -23.15 3.77 36.57
CA TYR A 27 -24.49 4.23 36.99
C TYR A 27 -25.25 3.14 37.76
N SER A 28 -25.25 3.24 39.09
CA SER A 28 -26.04 2.37 39.97
C SER A 28 -27.49 2.86 40.13
N GLU A 29 -28.41 1.95 40.45
CA GLU A 29 -29.84 2.22 40.58
C GLU A 29 -30.20 3.37 41.56
N ASN A 30 -30.93 4.39 41.11
CA ASN A 30 -32.37 4.54 41.45
C ASN A 30 -33.05 5.83 40.90
N SER A 31 -34.38 5.72 40.78
CA SER A 31 -35.36 6.82 40.64
C SER A 31 -35.25 7.79 39.44
N LEU A 32 -36.07 7.55 38.41
CA LEU A 32 -37.35 8.27 38.29
C LEU A 32 -38.30 7.55 37.31
N GLN A 33 -39.59 7.47 37.66
CA GLN A 33 -40.63 6.89 36.80
C GLN A 33 -41.37 8.00 36.05
N ASN A 34 -41.48 7.91 34.72
CA ASN A 34 -42.78 7.65 34.03
C ASN A 34 -42.73 7.90 32.51
N GLU A 35 -43.44 7.03 31.80
CA GLU A 35 -44.17 7.25 30.54
C GLU A 35 -43.53 8.11 29.42
N LEU A 36 -43.07 7.43 28.37
CA LEU A 36 -43.87 7.32 27.13
C LEU A 36 -43.39 6.13 26.28
N THR A 37 -44.31 5.35 25.72
CA THR A 37 -44.05 4.08 25.03
C THR A 37 -44.39 4.12 23.55
N LEU A 38 -43.66 3.34 22.74
CA LEU A 38 -43.91 3.19 21.30
C LEU A 38 -43.36 1.83 20.80
N PRO A 39 -44.21 0.82 20.56
CA PRO A 39 -43.78 -0.49 20.04
C PRO A 39 -44.13 -0.73 18.56
N GLN A 40 -43.24 -1.46 17.88
CA GLN A 40 -43.49 -2.45 16.82
C GLN A 40 -44.47 -2.14 15.66
N ILE A 41 -43.94 -2.07 14.44
CA ILE A 41 -44.54 -2.78 13.28
C ILE A 41 -43.40 -3.43 12.47
N GLU A 42 -43.46 -4.76 12.35
CA GLU A 42 -42.91 -5.52 11.24
C GLU A 42 -44.06 -6.24 10.52
N ALA A 43 -43.75 -6.86 9.38
CA ALA A 43 -44.59 -7.79 8.62
C ALA A 43 -45.93 -7.26 8.04
N SER A 44 -45.93 -7.05 6.72
CA SER A 44 -47.02 -7.53 5.87
C SER A 44 -46.52 -7.76 4.43
N GLN A 45 -46.61 -9.00 3.97
CA GLN A 45 -46.31 -9.40 2.58
C GLN A 45 -47.59 -9.47 1.73
N GLU A 46 -47.39 -9.40 0.42
CA GLU A 46 -48.18 -9.97 -0.69
C GLU A 46 -49.69 -10.25 -0.51
N GLN A 47 -50.52 -9.66 -1.37
CA GLN A 47 -51.13 -10.35 -2.55
C GLN A 47 -52.22 -9.49 -3.21
N ALA A 48 -52.09 -9.21 -4.51
CA ALA A 48 -53.19 -8.77 -5.38
C ALA A 48 -52.84 -8.85 -6.88
N ALA A 49 -53.08 -10.01 -7.50
CA ALA A 49 -53.56 -10.08 -8.89
C ALA A 49 -55.11 -10.06 -8.86
N ASP A 50 -55.89 -9.92 -9.94
CA ASP A 50 -55.61 -10.11 -11.37
C ASP A 50 -56.66 -9.37 -12.26
N GLU A 51 -56.55 -9.46 -13.59
CA GLU A 51 -57.44 -8.88 -14.65
C GLU A 51 -57.48 -7.32 -14.75
N LEU A 52 -57.66 -6.65 -15.90
CA LEU A 52 -57.55 -6.95 -17.35
C LEU A 52 -57.52 -5.61 -18.14
N GLY A 53 -57.06 -5.55 -19.41
CA GLY A 53 -57.28 -4.33 -20.24
C GLY A 53 -56.42 -4.07 -21.49
N GLU A 54 -56.42 -4.99 -22.47
CA GLU A 54 -56.15 -4.83 -23.92
C GLU A 54 -55.19 -3.74 -24.50
N LEU A 55 -54.17 -4.26 -25.20
CA LEU A 55 -53.45 -3.81 -26.42
C LEU A 55 -54.23 -2.89 -27.43
N PRO A 56 -53.54 -2.10 -28.30
CA PRO A 56 -52.72 -2.65 -29.40
C PRO A 56 -51.43 -1.92 -29.79
N ASP A 57 -50.66 -2.64 -30.63
CA ASP A 57 -49.44 -2.23 -31.32
C ASP A 57 -49.65 -1.14 -32.39
N GLU A 58 -48.55 -0.51 -32.83
CA GLU A 58 -48.38 -0.19 -34.24
C GLU A 58 -46.91 -0.42 -34.67
N GLN A 59 -46.69 -0.92 -35.88
CA GLN A 59 -45.38 -1.34 -36.43
C GLN A 59 -44.99 -0.45 -37.61
N GLU A 60 -43.69 -0.16 -37.76
CA GLU A 60 -42.95 -0.01 -39.03
C GLU A 60 -41.47 0.24 -38.64
N GLN A 61 -40.49 -0.65 -38.88
CA GLN A 61 -39.92 -1.08 -40.16
C GLN A 61 -39.65 0.08 -41.13
N PHE A 62 -38.38 0.30 -41.50
CA PHE A 62 -37.88 -0.17 -42.80
C PHE A 62 -36.32 -0.16 -42.86
N THR A 63 -35.81 -0.93 -43.80
CA THR A 63 -34.43 -1.09 -44.34
C THR A 63 -33.47 0.11 -44.25
N GLY A 64 -32.14 -0.03 -44.23
CA GLY A 64 -31.29 -1.20 -44.47
C GLY A 64 -30.75 -1.29 -45.91
N GLU A 65 -29.50 -0.86 -46.14
CA GLU A 65 -28.80 -0.99 -47.44
C GLU A 65 -27.31 -1.28 -47.21
N GLN A 66 -26.68 -2.06 -48.09
CA GLN A 66 -25.26 -2.44 -48.07
C GLN A 66 -24.62 -2.23 -49.46
N GLU A 67 -23.30 -2.43 -49.51
CA GLU A 67 -22.46 -2.75 -50.69
C GLU A 67 -21.87 -1.59 -51.55
N GLU A 68 -20.88 -2.01 -52.36
CA GLU A 68 -20.15 -1.34 -53.44
C GLU A 68 -19.08 -0.26 -53.11
N ALA A 69 -17.83 -0.72 -53.06
CA ALA A 69 -16.69 -0.10 -53.78
C ALA A 69 -16.45 -0.94 -55.06
N PRO A 70 -15.90 -0.42 -56.20
CA PRO A 70 -14.50 0.06 -56.27
C PRO A 70 -14.19 1.17 -57.33
N ASP A 71 -12.90 1.55 -57.43
CA ASP A 71 -12.20 2.27 -58.54
C ASP A 71 -12.74 3.65 -59.04
N GLY A 72 -11.93 4.57 -59.57
CA GLY A 72 -10.47 4.60 -59.79
C GLY A 72 -10.05 5.79 -60.70
N GLN A 73 -8.76 5.89 -61.05
CA GLN A 73 -8.14 6.85 -62.02
C GLN A 73 -8.07 8.36 -61.58
N GLU A 74 -7.05 9.17 -61.92
CA GLU A 74 -5.76 8.90 -62.59
C GLU A 74 -4.62 9.90 -62.25
N ILE A 75 -3.40 9.48 -62.60
CA ILE A 75 -2.05 10.11 -62.48
C ILE A 75 -1.79 11.18 -63.60
N PRO A 76 -0.62 11.88 -63.77
CA PRO A 76 0.76 11.51 -63.40
C PRO A 76 1.79 12.59 -62.95
N ASP A 77 2.94 12.03 -62.53
CA ASP A 77 4.30 12.53 -62.24
C ASP A 77 4.93 13.67 -63.09
N GLU A 78 6.00 14.28 -62.55
CA GLU A 78 7.37 14.09 -63.10
C GLU A 78 8.51 14.45 -62.10
N GLN A 79 9.49 13.53 -61.92
CA GLN A 79 10.98 13.67 -61.92
C GLN A 79 11.64 14.98 -61.34
N LYS A 80 12.79 15.03 -60.63
CA LYS A 80 14.01 14.19 -60.39
C LYS A 80 14.95 14.97 -59.38
N GLU A 81 16.07 14.55 -58.78
CA GLU A 81 16.92 13.32 -58.68
C GLU A 81 17.84 13.39 -57.39
N HIS A 82 18.96 12.65 -57.34
CA HIS A 82 19.97 12.43 -56.27
C HIS A 82 21.38 13.01 -56.68
N PRO A 83 22.51 12.89 -55.91
CA PRO A 83 22.77 12.82 -54.45
C PRO A 83 24.05 13.61 -53.98
N ASP A 84 24.54 13.32 -52.76
CA ASP A 84 25.93 13.31 -52.24
C ASP A 84 26.84 14.57 -52.17
N GLU A 85 27.40 14.85 -50.99
CA GLU A 85 28.81 14.46 -50.65
C GLU A 85 29.08 14.52 -49.12
N GLN A 86 30.12 13.79 -48.66
CA GLN A 86 30.65 13.81 -47.28
C GLN A 86 32.01 14.54 -47.21
N VAL A 87 32.42 14.95 -46.01
CA VAL A 87 33.79 14.94 -45.41
C VAL A 87 33.80 15.94 -44.24
N GLU A 88 33.91 15.56 -42.97
CA GLU A 88 35.03 14.93 -42.21
C GLU A 88 36.10 15.90 -41.66
N VAL A 89 36.38 15.72 -40.36
CA VAL A 89 37.70 15.71 -39.69
C VAL A 89 38.32 16.97 -39.04
N GLN A 90 38.73 16.74 -37.78
CA GLN A 90 39.73 17.39 -36.90
C GLN A 90 39.46 18.73 -36.21
N ASP A 91 39.29 18.64 -34.88
CA ASP A 91 40.31 18.96 -33.86
C ASP A 91 41.21 20.19 -34.09
N ASP A 92 41.29 21.07 -33.08
CA ASP A 92 42.38 20.99 -32.09
C ASP A 92 42.00 21.67 -30.75
N GLN A 93 42.86 21.53 -29.74
CA GLN A 93 42.64 21.95 -28.35
C GLN A 93 42.96 23.45 -28.11
N GLY A 94 42.42 24.01 -27.02
CA GLY A 94 42.77 25.35 -26.53
C GLY A 94 42.22 25.63 -25.14
N GLU A 95 43.09 25.80 -24.15
CA GLU A 95 42.73 25.97 -22.73
C GLU A 95 42.31 27.41 -22.35
N LEU A 96 41.64 27.48 -21.19
CA LEU A 96 41.40 28.63 -20.30
C LEU A 96 42.65 29.55 -20.14
N PRO A 97 42.52 30.88 -19.81
CA PRO A 97 41.97 31.28 -18.51
C PRO A 97 41.25 32.66 -18.35
N ASP A 98 40.40 32.67 -17.32
CA ASP A 98 40.23 33.64 -16.21
C ASP A 98 40.10 35.18 -16.41
N GLU A 99 39.13 35.70 -15.66
CA GLU A 99 39.06 36.99 -14.93
C GLU A 99 39.65 38.28 -15.56
N GLN A 100 38.82 39.34 -15.65
CA GLN A 100 38.74 40.33 -14.55
C GLN A 100 37.57 41.34 -14.70
N GLU A 101 37.33 42.07 -13.62
CA GLU A 101 36.12 42.86 -13.34
C GLU A 101 35.99 44.23 -14.06
N LEU A 102 34.84 44.86 -13.79
CA LEU A 102 34.66 46.27 -13.40
C LEU A 102 34.31 47.37 -14.44
N THR A 103 33.27 48.12 -14.04
CA THR A 103 32.83 49.49 -14.41
C THR A 103 31.80 49.73 -15.53
N THR A 104 31.02 50.79 -15.29
CA THR A 104 29.77 51.27 -15.92
C THR A 104 30.09 52.50 -16.84
N PRO A 105 29.16 53.36 -17.39
CA PRO A 105 27.72 53.53 -17.10
C PRO A 105 26.74 54.02 -18.23
N TYR A 106 25.43 53.98 -17.86
CA TYR A 106 24.35 54.98 -18.12
C TYR A 106 23.70 55.22 -19.52
N ASP A 107 22.35 55.24 -19.47
CA ASP A 107 21.35 56.09 -20.18
C ASP A 107 21.12 56.02 -21.72
N ASP A 108 19.89 56.17 -22.26
CA ASP A 108 18.49 56.13 -21.72
C ASP A 108 17.46 56.06 -22.90
N VAL A 109 16.16 55.91 -22.58
CA VAL A 109 14.92 56.25 -23.34
C VAL A 109 14.24 55.16 -24.21
N ARG A 110 13.41 54.35 -23.52
CA ARG A 110 11.95 54.07 -23.73
C ARG A 110 11.32 53.93 -25.14
N THR A 111 10.57 52.82 -25.30
CA THR A 111 9.09 52.79 -25.46
C THR A 111 8.59 51.42 -24.97
N GLU A 112 7.82 51.35 -23.88
CA GLU A 112 6.34 51.26 -23.86
C GLU A 112 5.75 49.93 -24.41
N ALA A 113 5.25 49.10 -23.50
CA ALA A 113 4.31 48.00 -23.73
C ALA A 113 3.25 48.04 -22.60
N LEU A 114 1.99 47.71 -22.90
CA LEU A 114 0.87 47.88 -21.97
C LEU A 114 0.67 46.66 -21.07
N ILE A 115 0.35 46.91 -19.81
CA ILE A 115 -0.39 45.99 -18.94
C ILE A 115 -1.86 46.45 -18.95
N ILE A 116 -2.81 45.51 -18.89
CA ILE A 116 -4.26 45.78 -18.82
C ILE A 116 -4.77 45.31 -17.47
N ASP A 117 -5.28 46.24 -16.65
CA ASP A 117 -5.90 45.92 -15.36
C ASP A 117 -7.33 45.34 -15.54
N PRO A 118 -7.72 44.32 -14.75
CA PRO A 118 -9.12 43.92 -14.57
C PRO A 118 -9.91 44.98 -13.76
N PRO A 119 -11.26 44.96 -13.81
CA PRO A 119 -12.05 46.19 -13.70
C PRO A 119 -12.29 46.71 -12.27
N SER A 120 -12.28 48.04 -12.16
CA SER A 120 -12.59 48.78 -10.93
C SER A 120 -14.08 48.71 -10.54
N PHE A 121 -14.36 48.24 -9.31
CA PHE A 121 -15.62 48.55 -8.61
C PHE A 121 -15.38 49.70 -7.63
N ASP A 122 -15.96 50.87 -7.93
CA ASP A 122 -15.74 52.11 -7.17
C ASP A 122 -16.43 52.06 -5.79
N LYS A 123 -15.64 51.76 -4.75
CA LYS A 123 -16.00 51.95 -3.34
C LYS A 123 -15.06 53.00 -2.73
N LYS A 124 -15.63 54.14 -2.35
CA LYS A 124 -14.92 55.18 -1.59
C LYS A 124 -14.21 54.57 -0.37
N SER A 125 -12.92 54.85 -0.25
CA SER A 125 -12.12 54.53 0.94
C SER A 125 -12.51 55.43 2.12
N LEU A 126 -13.52 55.01 2.90
CA LEU A 126 -13.80 55.61 4.21
C LEU A 126 -12.61 55.39 5.15
N SER A 127 -12.29 56.42 5.93
CA SER A 127 -11.25 56.39 6.96
C SER A 127 -11.60 55.46 8.12
N LEU A 128 -10.64 55.17 8.99
CA LEU A 128 -10.85 54.29 10.13
C LEU A 128 -11.88 54.86 11.13
N GLU A 129 -11.95 56.19 11.28
CA GLU A 129 -12.93 56.86 12.12
C GLU A 129 -14.34 56.81 11.51
N GLU A 130 -14.49 57.03 10.20
CA GLU A 130 -15.79 56.91 9.49
C GLU A 130 -16.33 55.47 9.52
N LYS A 131 -15.47 54.46 9.39
CA LYS A 131 -15.85 53.04 9.55
C LYS A 131 -16.34 52.74 10.96
N ASN A 132 -15.68 53.31 11.98
CA ASN A 132 -16.10 53.16 13.36
C ASN A 132 -17.46 53.86 13.61
N GLU A 133 -17.74 55.02 13.02
CA GLU A 133 -19.08 55.64 13.11
C GLU A 133 -20.18 54.81 12.44
N GLU A 134 -19.94 54.15 11.30
CA GLU A 134 -20.93 53.22 10.72
C GLU A 134 -21.16 51.99 11.58
N ILE A 135 -20.10 51.41 12.17
CA ILE A 135 -20.23 50.29 13.12
C ILE A 135 -21.03 50.72 14.35
N ASP A 136 -20.72 51.87 14.95
CA ASP A 136 -21.43 52.39 16.12
C ASP A 136 -22.89 52.71 15.81
N LYS A 137 -23.19 53.17 14.60
CA LYS A 137 -24.56 53.38 14.11
C LYS A 137 -25.34 52.07 13.97
N VAL A 138 -24.74 51.03 13.37
CA VAL A 138 -25.35 49.70 13.27
C VAL A 138 -25.58 49.09 14.66
N LEU A 139 -24.62 49.21 15.58
CA LEU A 139 -24.77 48.75 16.96
C LEU A 139 -25.91 49.47 17.70
N ARG A 140 -26.07 50.78 17.50
CA ARG A 140 -27.20 51.56 18.05
C ARG A 140 -28.54 51.11 17.47
N GLU A 141 -28.64 50.88 16.17
CA GLU A 141 -29.88 50.39 15.52
C GLU A 141 -30.24 48.95 15.94
N VAL A 142 -29.25 48.08 16.16
CA VAL A 142 -29.44 46.74 16.75
C VAL A 142 -29.91 46.83 18.21
N SER A 143 -29.29 47.70 19.03
CA SER A 143 -29.63 47.87 20.45
C SER A 143 -31.07 48.36 20.70
N ALA A 144 -31.70 49.00 19.70
CA ALA A 144 -33.03 49.58 19.83
C ALA A 144 -34.19 48.56 19.79
N ASN A 145 -33.94 47.32 19.34
CA ASN A 145 -35.00 46.32 19.09
C ASN A 145 -35.01 45.11 20.05
N ALA A 146 -34.03 44.99 20.96
CA ALA A 146 -33.89 43.83 21.85
C ALA A 146 -34.51 44.07 23.24
N ASN A 147 -35.79 43.74 23.40
CA ASN A 147 -36.54 44.01 24.64
C ASN A 147 -37.09 42.72 25.30
N VAL A 148 -36.18 41.81 25.67
CA VAL A 148 -36.44 40.62 26.52
C VAL A 148 -35.30 40.47 27.55
N THR A 149 -35.62 39.94 28.72
CA THR A 149 -34.87 40.02 29.98
C THR A 149 -33.62 39.13 30.10
N GLU A 150 -32.75 39.52 31.02
CA GLU A 150 -31.49 38.90 31.44
C GLU A 150 -31.55 37.38 31.68
N SER A 151 -30.77 36.62 30.92
CA SER A 151 -29.97 35.46 31.38
C SER A 151 -29.04 35.02 30.24
N VAL A 152 -28.09 34.13 30.52
CA VAL A 152 -27.17 33.51 29.54
C VAL A 152 -26.17 34.48 28.87
N TYR A 153 -25.10 34.82 29.62
CA TYR A 153 -23.78 34.94 29.00
C TYR A 153 -23.15 33.53 29.01
N SER A 154 -23.44 32.72 27.99
CA SER A 154 -22.68 31.50 27.69
C SER A 154 -21.97 31.65 26.36
N THR A 155 -20.82 31.01 26.26
CA THR A 155 -19.98 30.84 25.06
C THR A 155 -20.75 30.83 23.74
N LYS A 156 -20.41 31.76 22.84
CA LYS A 156 -20.92 31.79 21.47
C LYS A 156 -20.24 30.65 20.70
N SER A 157 -20.96 29.55 20.51
CA SER A 157 -20.44 28.29 19.94
C SER A 157 -19.65 28.51 18.64
N CYS A 158 -18.34 28.28 18.73
CA CYS A 158 -17.63 27.52 17.72
C CYS A 158 -17.91 26.01 17.93
N CYS A 159 -17.48 25.17 17.00
CA CYS A 159 -17.79 23.74 17.00
C CYS A 159 -17.25 23.01 18.24
N SER A 160 -18.07 22.17 18.86
CA SER A 160 -17.76 21.43 20.10
C SER A 160 -16.75 20.29 19.96
N ASN A 161 -16.16 20.11 18.77
CA ASN A 161 -15.29 19.00 18.41
C ASN A 161 -13.97 19.48 17.76
N CYS A 162 -13.67 20.78 17.77
CA CYS A 162 -12.45 21.33 17.18
C CYS A 162 -11.39 21.62 18.25
N ASN A 163 -10.52 20.66 18.54
CA ASN A 163 -9.39 20.84 19.46
C ASN A 163 -8.33 21.82 18.94
N GLU A 164 -8.35 22.13 17.64
CA GLU A 164 -7.40 22.99 16.93
C GLU A 164 -7.63 24.49 17.15
N CYS A 165 -8.83 24.90 17.59
CA CYS A 165 -9.20 26.30 17.73
C CYS A 165 -8.70 26.89 19.07
N PRO A 166 -7.75 27.85 19.07
CA PRO A 166 -7.21 28.41 20.31
C PRO A 166 -8.27 29.17 21.11
N VAL A 167 -8.43 28.77 22.38
CA VAL A 167 -9.26 29.47 23.36
C VAL A 167 -8.41 30.56 24.02
N TYR A 168 -8.73 31.82 23.68
CA TYR A 168 -7.99 32.98 24.17
C TYR A 168 -8.31 33.30 25.64
N ILE A 169 -7.28 33.26 26.48
CA ILE A 169 -7.33 33.51 27.92
C ILE A 169 -6.96 34.98 28.20
N TRP A 170 -7.92 35.77 28.68
CA TRP A 170 -7.76 37.21 28.93
C TRP A 170 -7.78 37.60 30.40
N THR A 171 -8.35 36.76 31.26
CA THR A 171 -8.65 37.06 32.67
C THR A 171 -8.41 35.87 33.59
N ALA A 172 -8.37 36.14 34.90
CA ALA A 172 -8.31 35.11 35.92
C ALA A 172 -9.50 34.13 35.88
N SER A 173 -10.68 34.57 35.41
CA SER A 173 -11.83 33.67 35.25
C SER A 173 -11.66 32.73 34.05
N ASP A 174 -10.92 33.13 33.02
CA ASP A 174 -10.72 32.27 31.85
C ASP A 174 -9.78 31.11 32.22
N ILE A 175 -8.71 31.38 32.97
CA ILE A 175 -7.87 30.31 33.59
C ILE A 175 -8.72 29.44 34.54
N TYR A 176 -9.68 30.03 35.25
CA TYR A 176 -10.56 29.25 36.13
C TYR A 176 -11.47 28.28 35.33
N ASN A 177 -11.97 28.71 34.18
CA ASN A 177 -12.89 27.94 33.34
C ASN A 177 -12.19 26.86 32.48
N ILE A 178 -10.85 26.72 32.53
CA ILE A 178 -10.12 25.59 31.90
C ILE A 178 -10.61 24.23 32.43
N ARG A 179 -11.12 24.19 33.66
CA ARG A 179 -11.75 22.99 34.25
C ARG A 179 -12.96 22.48 33.47
N ASP A 180 -13.58 23.32 32.64
CA ASP A 180 -14.72 22.97 31.80
C ASP A 180 -14.30 22.25 30.50
N ASN A 181 -13.02 22.30 30.10
CA ASN A 181 -12.45 21.52 29.00
C ASN A 181 -10.94 21.24 29.20
N LEU A 182 -10.63 20.14 29.90
CA LEU A 182 -9.25 19.76 30.23
C LEU A 182 -8.38 19.34 29.03
N ASN A 183 -8.93 19.22 27.82
CA ASN A 183 -8.21 18.86 26.57
C ASN A 183 -8.02 20.05 25.60
N GLY A 184 -8.43 21.26 25.97
CA GLY A 184 -8.41 22.41 25.05
C GLY A 184 -7.00 22.95 24.72
N TYR A 185 -6.87 23.60 23.56
CA TYR A 185 -5.75 24.48 23.25
C TYR A 185 -6.04 25.89 23.76
N TYR A 186 -5.17 26.42 24.61
CA TYR A 186 -5.32 27.69 25.31
C TYR A 186 -4.15 28.63 25.02
N VAL A 187 -4.44 29.91 24.74
CA VAL A 187 -3.42 30.95 24.48
C VAL A 187 -3.72 32.19 25.32
N GLN A 188 -2.78 32.59 26.17
CA GLN A 188 -2.89 33.77 27.01
C GLN A 188 -2.66 35.05 26.21
N MET A 189 -3.47 36.09 26.47
CA MET A 189 -3.49 37.33 25.69
C MET A 189 -3.29 38.61 26.53
N ALA A 190 -3.13 38.47 27.85
CA ALA A 190 -2.90 39.57 28.79
C ALA A 190 -2.15 39.09 30.05
N ASP A 191 -1.56 40.03 30.80
CA ASP A 191 -1.13 39.77 32.17
C ASP A 191 -2.34 39.53 33.08
N ILE A 192 -2.28 38.48 33.90
CA ILE A 192 -3.40 38.01 34.72
C ILE A 192 -3.02 38.06 36.21
N ASP A 193 -3.95 38.54 37.04
CA ASP A 193 -3.83 38.56 38.50
C ASP A 193 -4.82 37.59 39.14
N LEU A 194 -4.30 36.56 39.81
CA LEU A 194 -5.08 35.55 40.53
C LEU A 194 -5.44 35.97 41.96
N SER A 195 -5.20 37.23 42.38
CA SER A 195 -5.58 37.75 43.71
C SER A 195 -7.08 37.63 44.04
N ALA A 196 -7.95 37.49 43.03
CA ALA A 196 -9.37 37.17 43.18
C ALA A 196 -9.65 35.73 43.68
N TYR A 197 -8.66 34.84 43.61
CA TYR A 197 -8.72 33.43 44.01
C TYR A 197 -7.75 33.16 45.17
N PRO A 198 -8.06 33.59 46.41
CA PRO A 198 -7.12 33.64 47.54
C PRO A 198 -6.69 32.26 48.09
N ASN A 199 -7.30 31.17 47.62
CA ASN A 199 -6.80 29.80 47.80
C ASN A 199 -7.17 29.00 46.54
N TRP A 200 -6.32 29.04 45.53
CA TRP A 200 -6.54 28.38 44.25
C TRP A 200 -6.70 26.86 44.41
N GLU A 201 -7.50 26.28 43.53
CA GLU A 201 -7.72 24.84 43.40
C GLU A 201 -6.89 24.35 42.22
N PRO A 202 -5.98 23.37 42.36
CA PRO A 202 -5.18 22.92 41.22
C PRO A 202 -6.07 22.46 40.05
N ILE A 203 -5.69 22.80 38.82
CA ILE A 203 -6.30 22.22 37.61
C ILE A 203 -5.76 20.78 37.51
N ASN A 204 -6.61 19.79 37.78
CA ASN A 204 -6.24 18.37 37.79
C ASN A 204 -6.66 17.67 36.50
N MET A 205 -5.91 16.63 36.11
CA MET A 205 -6.14 15.82 34.92
C MET A 205 -6.14 16.64 33.61
N PHE A 206 -5.24 17.64 33.53
CA PHE A 206 -5.09 18.44 32.31
C PHE A 206 -4.32 17.65 31.24
N ASN A 207 -4.86 17.66 30.02
CA ASN A 207 -4.36 16.96 28.84
C ASN A 207 -4.56 17.85 27.58
N GLY A 208 -4.48 19.17 27.78
CA GLY A 208 -4.53 20.15 26.70
C GLY A 208 -3.15 20.78 26.47
N THR A 209 -3.16 21.86 25.70
CA THR A 209 -1.98 22.74 25.54
C THR A 209 -2.30 24.10 26.14
N TYR A 210 -1.43 24.65 27.00
CA TYR A 210 -1.52 26.03 27.49
C TYR A 210 -0.27 26.82 27.12
N ASP A 211 -0.44 27.84 26.28
CA ASP A 211 0.58 28.82 25.95
C ASP A 211 0.38 30.12 26.76
N GLY A 212 1.29 30.40 27.67
CA GLY A 212 1.35 31.67 28.41
C GLY A 212 1.74 32.88 27.55
N ASN A 213 2.21 32.67 26.32
CA ASN A 213 2.50 33.69 25.31
C ASN A 213 3.41 34.82 25.84
N GLY A 214 4.31 34.47 26.77
CA GLY A 214 5.20 35.41 27.47
C GLY A 214 4.53 36.29 28.54
N PHE A 215 3.20 36.31 28.64
CA PHE A 215 2.47 37.06 29.66
C PHE A 215 2.66 36.48 31.07
N ASN A 216 2.35 37.31 32.07
CA ASN A 216 2.54 37.02 33.47
C ASN A 216 1.26 36.48 34.11
N VAL A 217 1.39 35.52 35.02
CA VAL A 217 0.32 35.10 35.93
C VAL A 217 0.78 35.43 37.35
N THR A 218 0.08 36.33 38.02
CA THR A 218 0.54 36.96 39.26
C THR A 218 -0.28 36.56 40.48
N ASN A 219 0.35 36.58 41.66
CA ASN A 219 -0.27 36.44 42.98
C ASN A 219 -1.01 35.10 43.25
N LEU A 220 -0.70 34.05 42.50
CA LEU A 220 -1.19 32.68 42.75
C LEU A 220 -0.93 32.29 44.22
N THR A 221 -2.01 32.08 44.97
CA THR A 221 -1.96 31.67 46.38
C THR A 221 -2.65 30.33 46.54
N ILE A 222 -1.95 29.33 47.06
CA ILE A 222 -2.50 28.03 47.45
C ILE A 222 -2.07 27.75 48.89
N SER A 223 -2.98 27.26 49.72
CA SER A 223 -2.74 26.92 51.12
C SER A 223 -3.49 25.65 51.48
N ARG A 224 -3.00 24.53 50.94
CA ARG A 224 -3.62 23.20 50.95
C ARG A 224 -2.66 22.15 51.55
N SER A 225 -2.06 22.47 52.70
CA SER A 225 -0.94 21.72 53.33
C SER A 225 -1.25 20.27 53.78
N THR A 226 -2.43 19.76 53.47
CA THR A 226 -2.87 18.37 53.72
C THR A 226 -3.25 17.62 52.43
N GLU A 227 -3.15 18.28 51.28
CA GLU A 227 -3.55 17.77 49.97
C GLU A 227 -2.32 17.54 49.07
N ASP A 228 -2.45 16.65 48.11
CA ASP A 228 -1.37 16.18 47.24
C ASP A 228 -1.51 16.76 45.83
N ARG A 229 -0.45 16.68 45.00
CA ARG A 229 -0.45 17.12 43.59
C ARG A 229 -0.86 18.59 43.48
N ILE A 230 -0.03 19.47 44.04
CA ILE A 230 -0.33 20.88 44.23
C ILE A 230 0.50 21.77 43.29
N GLY A 231 -0.17 22.65 42.56
CA GLY A 231 0.38 23.69 41.68
C GLY A 231 -0.74 24.52 41.04
N LEU A 232 -0.44 25.37 40.05
CA LEU A 232 -1.47 26.00 39.21
C LEU A 232 -2.31 24.90 38.53
N PHE A 233 -1.60 23.94 37.93
CA PHE A 233 -2.07 22.61 37.60
C PHE A 233 -1.62 21.65 38.70
N GLY A 234 -2.45 20.68 39.06
CA GLY A 234 -2.07 19.66 40.03
C GLY A 234 -1.46 18.44 39.35
N ASP A 235 -2.08 18.00 38.26
CA ASP A 235 -1.80 16.73 37.62
C ASP A 235 -1.96 16.83 36.11
N LEU A 236 -0.89 16.52 35.38
CA LEU A 236 -0.86 16.45 33.91
C LEU A 236 -0.82 14.96 33.53
N SER A 237 -2.00 14.38 33.30
CA SER A 237 -2.21 12.92 33.41
C SER A 237 -2.59 12.22 32.09
N GLY A 238 -2.40 12.87 30.96
CA GLY A 238 -2.76 12.35 29.64
C GLY A 238 -1.59 12.32 28.65
N THR A 239 -1.90 11.93 27.41
CA THR A 239 -0.92 11.57 26.37
C THR A 239 -0.30 12.74 25.62
N THR A 240 -0.93 13.93 25.57
CA THR A 240 -0.46 15.05 24.70
C THR A 240 -0.38 16.40 25.45
N CYS A 241 -0.07 16.37 26.75
CA CYS A 241 -0.11 17.55 27.60
C CYS A 241 1.10 18.49 27.41
N SER A 242 0.85 19.77 27.13
CA SER A 242 1.89 20.79 26.90
C SER A 242 1.64 22.08 27.69
N LEU A 243 2.66 22.58 28.39
CA LEU A 243 2.67 23.88 29.07
C LEU A 243 3.86 24.72 28.58
N GLN A 244 3.62 25.83 27.87
CA GLN A 244 4.68 26.66 27.31
C GLN A 244 4.58 28.16 27.66
N ASN A 245 5.73 28.83 27.77
CA ASN A 245 5.86 30.29 27.91
C ASN A 245 5.18 30.94 29.14
N ILE A 246 4.82 30.16 30.17
CA ILE A 246 4.05 30.64 31.35
C ILE A 246 4.98 31.35 32.35
N ASN A 247 4.69 32.61 32.72
CA ASN A 247 5.49 33.37 33.69
C ASN A 247 4.75 33.61 35.02
N LEU A 248 4.84 32.65 35.94
CA LEU A 248 4.28 32.73 37.29
C LEU A 248 5.11 33.65 38.21
N LYS A 249 4.48 34.67 38.81
CA LYS A 249 5.15 35.69 39.63
C LYS A 249 4.43 36.01 40.94
N ASN A 250 5.22 36.25 41.99
CA ASN A 250 4.76 36.49 43.36
C ASN A 250 3.84 35.37 43.89
N ILE A 251 4.19 34.11 43.60
CA ILE A 251 3.38 32.96 44.04
C ILE A 251 3.65 32.61 45.51
N SER A 252 2.65 32.05 46.18
CA SER A 252 2.76 31.48 47.52
C SER A 252 1.95 30.17 47.58
N VAL A 253 2.63 29.05 47.38
CA VAL A 253 2.01 27.72 47.26
C VAL A 253 2.41 26.85 48.45
N SER A 254 1.45 26.25 49.15
CA SER A 254 1.71 25.13 50.07
C SER A 254 0.79 23.93 49.89
N GLY A 255 1.39 22.75 49.99
CA GLY A 255 0.76 21.43 49.82
C GLY A 255 1.36 20.38 50.78
N ARG A 256 0.92 19.13 50.71
CA ARG A 256 1.54 18.00 51.44
C ARG A 256 2.68 17.40 50.64
N GLN A 257 2.36 16.60 49.61
CA GLN A 257 3.32 15.95 48.71
C GLN A 257 3.05 16.22 47.23
N CYS A 258 4.07 16.04 46.37
CA CYS A 258 4.05 16.39 44.95
C CYS A 258 3.65 17.87 44.76
N VAL A 259 4.47 18.78 45.27
CA VAL A 259 4.19 20.22 45.30
C VAL A 259 5.15 20.96 44.36
N GLY A 260 4.60 21.74 43.42
CA GLY A 260 5.36 22.64 42.56
C GLY A 260 4.65 23.99 42.40
N GLY A 261 5.38 25.00 41.90
CA GLY A 261 4.79 26.31 41.64
C GLY A 261 3.82 26.33 40.45
N LEU A 262 4.14 25.55 39.41
CA LEU A 262 3.33 25.40 38.20
C LEU A 262 2.51 24.09 38.22
N VAL A 263 3.15 22.99 38.64
CA VAL A 263 2.64 21.61 38.47
C VAL A 263 2.91 20.76 39.72
N GLY A 264 1.97 19.91 40.11
CA GLY A 264 2.21 18.87 41.12
C GLY A 264 2.89 17.61 40.55
N PHE A 265 2.32 17.04 39.50
CA PHE A 265 2.74 15.78 38.85
C PHE A 265 2.64 15.86 37.32
N THR A 266 3.43 15.06 36.60
CA THR A 266 3.50 14.99 35.12
C THR A 266 3.48 13.55 34.61
N SER A 267 2.89 13.34 33.42
CA SER A 267 3.03 12.12 32.62
C SER A 267 4.35 12.11 31.84
N GLU A 268 4.70 10.97 31.27
CA GLU A 268 5.96 10.78 30.52
C GLU A 268 5.98 11.51 29.17
N SER A 269 4.81 11.73 28.57
CA SER A 269 4.63 12.52 27.35
C SER A 269 4.33 14.01 27.62
N THR A 270 4.30 14.44 28.89
CA THR A 270 4.15 15.85 29.24
C THR A 270 5.39 16.65 28.80
N VAL A 271 5.18 17.82 28.19
CA VAL A 271 6.27 18.79 27.96
C VAL A 271 5.98 20.13 28.67
N ILE A 272 7.00 20.67 29.34
CA ILE A 272 6.98 22.00 29.95
C ILE A 272 8.15 22.83 29.39
N ASN A 273 7.85 23.82 28.53
CA ASN A 273 8.85 24.62 27.82
C ASN A 273 8.84 26.11 28.24
N ASN A 274 10.02 26.71 28.44
CA ASN A 274 10.21 28.16 28.63
C ASN A 274 9.36 28.77 29.76
N CYS A 275 8.93 27.95 30.72
CA CYS A 275 8.12 28.38 31.85
C CYS A 275 9.00 28.97 32.96
N SER A 276 8.49 29.99 33.67
CA SER A 276 9.19 30.57 34.81
C SER A 276 8.31 30.71 36.05
N VAL A 277 8.93 30.50 37.22
CA VAL A 277 8.29 30.63 38.52
C VAL A 277 9.09 31.57 39.41
N THR A 278 8.40 32.51 40.06
CA THR A 278 8.97 33.43 41.05
C THR A 278 8.09 33.51 42.30
N GLY A 279 8.54 33.01 43.44
CA GLY A 279 7.75 33.09 44.68
C GLY A 279 8.29 32.27 45.86
N LEU A 280 7.36 31.60 46.54
CA LEU A 280 7.54 30.67 47.65
C LEU A 280 6.75 29.37 47.36
N VAL A 281 7.40 28.22 47.56
CA VAL A 281 6.76 26.89 47.52
C VAL A 281 7.11 26.14 48.80
N LYS A 282 6.12 25.53 49.47
CA LYS A 282 6.33 24.70 50.67
C LYS A 282 5.57 23.37 50.60
N GLY A 283 6.23 22.28 50.92
CA GLY A 283 5.60 21.00 51.26
C GLY A 283 5.65 20.69 52.76
N GLU A 284 4.83 19.73 53.18
CA GLU A 284 4.87 19.14 54.52
C GLU A 284 5.37 17.67 54.50
N ASP A 285 5.74 17.14 53.32
CA ASP A 285 6.00 15.72 53.10
C ASP A 285 6.97 15.50 51.89
N ALA A 286 6.65 14.60 50.96
CA ALA A 286 7.48 14.19 49.82
C ALA A 286 7.37 15.06 48.55
N PHE A 287 8.48 15.16 47.80
CA PHE A 287 8.58 15.72 46.43
C PHE A 287 8.11 17.18 46.31
N ILE A 288 9.00 18.11 46.66
CA ILE A 288 8.78 19.56 46.53
C ILE A 288 9.76 20.12 45.48
N GLY A 289 9.23 20.75 44.42
CA GLY A 289 10.01 21.48 43.44
C GLY A 289 9.56 22.93 43.28
N GLY A 290 10.36 23.74 42.59
CA GLY A 290 10.00 25.13 42.29
C GLY A 290 9.01 25.26 41.14
N LEU A 291 9.15 24.38 40.13
CA LEU A 291 8.29 24.28 38.96
C LEU A 291 7.32 23.11 39.11
N ALA A 292 7.85 21.90 39.31
CA ALA A 292 7.11 20.65 39.35
C ALA A 292 7.42 19.84 40.62
N GLY A 293 6.42 19.24 41.27
CA GLY A 293 6.66 18.30 42.38
C GLY A 293 7.41 17.04 41.90
N VAL A 294 6.84 16.36 40.90
CA VAL A 294 7.45 15.22 40.21
C VAL A 294 7.50 15.47 38.70
N ASN A 295 8.65 15.21 38.09
CA ASN A 295 8.82 15.19 36.64
C ASN A 295 9.00 13.76 36.11
N ALA A 296 8.16 13.36 35.16
CA ALA A 296 8.33 12.15 34.37
C ALA A 296 8.48 12.40 32.86
N GLY A 297 8.13 13.61 32.39
CA GLY A 297 8.27 14.03 30.99
C GLY A 297 9.44 15.00 30.77
N LEU A 298 9.30 15.90 29.78
CA LEU A 298 10.34 16.84 29.37
C LEU A 298 10.14 18.25 29.98
N ILE A 299 11.08 18.69 30.83
CA ILE A 299 11.21 20.09 31.27
C ILE A 299 12.36 20.73 30.52
N ILE A 300 12.08 21.75 29.71
CA ILE A 300 13.04 22.44 28.85
C ILE A 300 12.98 23.96 29.01
N GLN A 301 14.15 24.63 29.00
CA GLN A 301 14.30 26.09 29.07
C GLN A 301 13.63 26.79 30.29
N CYS A 302 13.31 26.02 31.34
CA CYS A 302 12.56 26.51 32.49
C CYS A 302 13.45 27.16 33.56
N LYS A 303 12.89 28.10 34.33
CA LYS A 303 13.63 28.80 35.39
C LYS A 303 12.82 29.07 36.66
N VAL A 304 13.45 28.87 37.83
CA VAL A 304 12.86 29.23 39.12
C VAL A 304 13.73 30.24 39.84
N THR A 305 13.12 31.32 40.32
CA THR A 305 13.75 32.31 41.19
C THR A 305 12.82 32.63 42.37
N GLY A 306 13.24 33.46 43.32
CA GLY A 306 12.34 33.97 44.35
C GLY A 306 12.92 33.88 45.75
N ARG A 307 12.08 33.53 46.72
CA ARG A 307 12.41 33.65 48.15
C ARG A 307 13.10 32.39 48.69
N TYR A 308 12.39 31.26 48.68
CA TYR A 308 12.91 29.94 49.01
C TYR A 308 11.90 28.84 48.65
N ILE A 309 12.38 27.60 48.67
CA ILE A 309 11.61 26.36 48.64
C ILE A 309 11.90 25.60 49.94
N ASP A 310 10.89 24.93 50.46
CA ASP A 310 10.87 24.34 51.80
C ASP A 310 10.08 23.01 51.78
N GLY A 311 10.57 21.95 52.44
CA GLY A 311 9.95 20.62 52.38
C GLY A 311 10.70 19.57 53.19
N PHE A 312 10.11 18.38 53.34
CA PHE A 312 10.66 17.32 54.19
C PHE A 312 11.56 16.35 53.42
N TRP A 313 11.09 15.80 52.30
CA TRP A 313 11.80 14.75 51.56
C TRP A 313 11.77 14.97 50.05
N GLY A 314 12.93 14.92 49.38
CA GLY A 314 13.06 15.20 47.94
C GLY A 314 12.71 16.64 47.58
N VAL A 315 13.58 17.59 47.97
CA VAL A 315 13.37 19.03 47.76
C VAL A 315 14.34 19.56 46.68
N GLY A 316 13.82 20.14 45.61
CA GLY A 316 14.62 20.67 44.50
C GLY A 316 14.30 22.12 44.15
N GLY A 317 15.31 22.85 43.68
CA GLY A 317 15.13 24.21 43.16
C GLY A 317 14.14 24.31 41.98
N LEU A 318 14.05 23.25 41.18
CA LEU A 318 13.20 23.12 39.98
C LEU A 318 12.20 21.96 40.15
N VAL A 319 12.68 20.78 40.52
CA VAL A 319 11.88 19.53 40.60
C VAL A 319 12.15 18.77 41.90
N GLY A 320 11.11 18.29 42.59
CA GLY A 320 11.28 17.46 43.79
C GLY A 320 11.91 16.10 43.49
N PHE A 321 11.32 15.36 42.53
CA PHE A 321 11.87 14.12 41.99
C PHE A 321 11.71 14.06 40.47
N ASN A 322 12.82 13.85 39.77
CA ASN A 322 12.85 13.52 38.34
C ASN A 322 12.93 11.98 38.20
N THR A 323 11.89 11.34 37.67
CA THR A 323 11.83 9.87 37.49
C THR A 323 12.79 9.40 36.39
N THR A 324 12.91 8.09 36.17
CA THR A 324 13.78 7.49 35.13
C THR A 324 13.55 8.07 33.73
N ASN A 325 12.29 8.25 33.35
CA ASN A 325 11.90 8.78 32.04
C ASN A 325 11.89 10.32 31.99
N GLY A 326 11.99 10.98 33.15
CA GLY A 326 12.04 12.44 33.25
C GLY A 326 13.31 13.05 32.69
N ILE A 327 13.15 14.04 31.80
CA ILE A 327 14.24 14.81 31.20
C ILE A 327 14.18 16.27 31.69
N ILE A 328 15.30 16.80 32.17
CA ILE A 328 15.49 18.22 32.47
C ILE A 328 16.61 18.76 31.60
N PHE A 329 16.29 19.68 30.68
CA PHE A 329 17.20 20.25 29.70
C PHE A 329 17.23 21.78 29.76
N GLN A 330 18.40 22.40 29.55
CA GLN A 330 18.56 23.86 29.44
C GLN A 330 17.82 24.67 30.54
N SER A 331 17.75 24.15 31.77
CA SER A 331 16.93 24.72 32.85
C SER A 331 17.79 25.15 34.04
N HIS A 332 17.34 26.17 34.79
CA HIS A 332 18.18 26.75 35.85
C HIS A 332 17.42 27.33 37.06
N THR A 333 18.13 27.48 38.16
CA THR A 333 17.56 27.91 39.45
C THR A 333 18.38 29.01 40.13
N ILE A 334 17.69 29.98 40.71
CA ILE A 334 18.25 31.09 41.51
C ILE A 334 17.33 31.32 42.72
N ILE A 335 17.13 30.27 43.52
CA ILE A 335 16.26 30.23 44.71
C ILE A 335 16.92 29.40 45.82
N SER A 336 16.77 29.76 47.09
CA SER A 336 17.28 28.94 48.20
C SER A 336 16.42 27.71 48.43
N VAL A 337 17.03 26.58 48.81
CA VAL A 337 16.36 25.30 49.03
C VAL A 337 16.61 24.81 50.46
N TYR A 338 15.54 24.55 51.20
CA TYR A 338 15.55 24.10 52.59
C TYR A 338 14.91 22.72 52.74
N GLY A 339 15.57 21.84 53.49
CA GLY A 339 15.05 20.55 53.93
C GLY A 339 14.83 20.57 55.44
N ASP A 340 13.59 20.36 55.88
CA ASP A 340 13.15 20.52 57.28
C ASP A 340 12.94 19.17 58.01
N ASP A 341 13.10 18.02 57.33
CA ASP A 341 12.99 16.69 57.99
C ASP A 341 14.17 16.43 58.94
N PRO A 342 13.92 16.08 60.22
CA PRO A 342 14.98 15.91 61.23
C PRO A 342 15.82 14.63 61.10
N TYR A 343 15.58 13.78 60.09
CA TYR A 343 16.30 12.52 59.87
C TYR A 343 17.01 12.48 58.51
N ILE A 344 16.26 12.43 57.41
CA ILE A 344 16.78 12.23 56.05
C ILE A 344 15.92 13.06 55.07
N THR A 345 16.47 14.19 54.62
CA THR A 345 16.06 14.83 53.36
C THR A 345 17.03 14.46 52.25
N TYR A 346 16.60 14.67 51.00
CA TYR A 346 17.47 14.81 49.82
C TYR A 346 17.21 16.20 49.23
N SER A 347 18.21 17.09 49.27
CA SER A 347 18.04 18.48 48.83
C SER A 347 19.02 18.85 47.73
N GLY A 348 18.51 19.30 46.58
CA GLY A 348 19.32 19.73 45.44
C GLY A 348 18.98 21.13 44.97
N GLY A 349 20.01 21.90 44.58
CA GLY A 349 19.78 23.25 44.03
C GLY A 349 18.97 23.26 42.73
N LEU A 350 18.87 22.14 42.00
CA LEU A 350 18.00 21.92 40.85
C LEU A 350 16.97 20.80 41.13
N ALA A 351 17.41 19.60 41.52
CA ALA A 351 16.54 18.44 41.72
C ALA A 351 16.76 17.76 43.08
N GLY A 352 15.69 17.45 43.82
CA GLY A 352 15.81 16.75 45.10
C GLY A 352 16.33 15.32 44.94
N ILE A 353 15.64 14.55 44.09
CA ILE A 353 16.04 13.22 43.64
C ILE A 353 16.09 13.20 42.10
N ASN A 354 17.04 12.46 41.52
CA ASN A 354 17.11 12.20 40.09
C ASN A 354 17.32 10.71 39.79
N GLY A 355 16.43 10.13 38.99
CA GLY A 355 16.59 8.85 38.30
C GLY A 355 16.69 8.97 36.77
N GLY A 356 16.31 10.12 36.20
CA GLY A 356 16.38 10.38 34.77
C GLY A 356 17.53 11.30 34.38
N SER A 357 17.31 12.11 33.34
CA SER A 357 18.37 12.82 32.61
C SER A 357 18.38 14.32 32.87
N ILE A 358 19.42 14.83 33.54
CA ILE A 358 19.61 16.28 33.82
C ILE A 358 20.81 16.79 33.03
N ARG A 359 20.56 17.63 32.02
CA ARG A 359 21.57 17.98 31.01
C ARG A 359 21.54 19.46 30.63
N ASN A 360 22.72 20.06 30.43
CA ASN A 360 22.85 21.51 30.16
C ASN A 360 22.11 22.39 31.19
N CYS A 361 22.13 22.05 32.47
CA CYS A 361 21.38 22.74 33.52
C CYS A 361 22.31 23.39 34.57
N TYR A 362 21.84 24.42 35.28
CA TYR A 362 22.65 25.03 36.33
C TYR A 362 21.90 25.53 37.56
N SER A 363 22.61 25.54 38.69
CA SER A 363 22.13 26.03 39.98
C SER A 363 22.99 27.18 40.50
N LEU A 364 22.33 28.33 40.65
CA LEU A 364 22.76 29.44 41.51
C LEU A 364 21.82 29.58 42.72
N ALA A 365 21.31 28.46 43.24
CA ALA A 365 20.47 28.38 44.43
C ALA A 365 21.12 29.09 45.63
N GLY A 366 20.43 30.06 46.25
CA GLY A 366 21.05 31.01 47.21
C GLY A 366 21.80 30.35 48.36
N VAL A 367 21.19 29.29 48.92
CA VAL A 367 21.82 28.25 49.74
C VAL A 367 21.02 26.96 49.54
N VAL A 368 21.69 25.80 49.56
CA VAL A 368 21.04 24.49 49.74
C VAL A 368 21.33 24.02 51.16
N MET A 369 20.32 23.77 51.98
CA MET A 369 20.50 23.34 53.36
C MET A 369 19.51 22.25 53.78
N ALA A 370 20.02 21.11 54.26
CA ALA A 370 19.22 20.07 54.91
C ALA A 370 20.07 19.22 55.89
N PRO A 371 19.46 18.44 56.81
CA PRO A 371 20.23 17.63 57.77
C PRO A 371 21.07 16.51 57.15
N SER A 372 20.63 15.98 56.01
CA SER A 372 21.31 14.93 55.26
C SER A 372 21.31 15.24 53.76
N TYR A 373 22.27 14.67 53.01
CA TYR A 373 22.29 14.57 51.54
C TYR A 373 21.91 15.85 50.76
N SER A 374 22.67 16.92 50.98
CA SER A 374 22.56 18.16 50.19
C SER A 374 23.56 18.20 49.03
N GLY A 375 23.11 18.58 47.84
CA GLY A 375 23.95 18.80 46.65
C GLY A 375 23.69 20.14 45.98
N GLY A 376 24.72 20.76 45.41
CA GLY A 376 24.59 22.06 44.72
C GLY A 376 23.64 22.05 43.52
N LEU A 377 23.48 20.90 42.86
CA LEU A 377 22.55 20.63 41.76
C LEU A 377 21.54 19.53 42.13
N VAL A 378 21.99 18.36 42.61
CA VAL A 378 21.12 17.20 42.88
C VAL A 378 21.32 16.67 44.30
N GLY A 379 20.24 16.45 45.05
CA GLY A 379 20.33 15.84 46.39
C GLY A 379 20.75 14.36 46.34
N HIS A 380 20.00 13.54 45.59
CA HIS A 380 20.22 12.10 45.50
C HIS A 380 20.06 11.56 44.08
N MET A 381 21.03 10.76 43.61
CA MET A 381 20.95 9.97 42.38
C MET A 381 20.49 8.55 42.72
N VAL A 382 19.42 8.07 42.07
CA VAL A 382 19.07 6.63 42.07
C VAL A 382 19.74 5.94 40.88
N THR A 383 19.47 4.65 40.67
CA THR A 383 19.93 3.88 39.50
C THR A 383 19.55 4.60 38.21
N ASP A 384 20.39 4.49 37.19
CA ASP A 384 20.21 5.01 35.82
C ASP A 384 20.18 6.56 35.69
N GLY A 385 20.08 7.28 36.83
CA GLY A 385 20.16 8.73 36.88
C GLY A 385 21.43 9.28 36.24
N TYR A 386 21.27 10.27 35.37
CA TYR A 386 22.32 10.85 34.55
C TYR A 386 22.41 12.38 34.73
N VAL A 387 23.63 12.88 34.96
CA VAL A 387 23.94 14.32 34.99
C VAL A 387 25.09 14.60 34.00
N ARG A 388 24.86 15.46 33.00
CA ARG A 388 25.89 15.88 32.04
C ARG A 388 25.86 17.36 31.67
N SER A 389 27.05 17.96 31.50
CA SER A 389 27.21 19.37 31.12
C SER A 389 26.43 20.34 32.03
N CYS A 390 26.44 20.06 33.34
CA CYS A 390 25.72 20.85 34.34
C CYS A 390 26.69 21.54 35.33
N TYR A 391 26.24 22.58 36.04
CA TYR A 391 27.07 23.17 37.09
C TYR A 391 26.31 23.72 38.31
N ALA A 392 27.01 23.83 39.45
CA ALA A 392 26.56 24.55 40.63
C ALA A 392 27.63 25.53 41.14
N ALA A 393 27.23 26.74 41.56
CA ALA A 393 28.19 27.76 42.04
C ALA A 393 27.69 28.54 43.28
N LYS A 394 27.13 27.81 44.25
CA LYS A 394 26.59 28.35 45.51
C LYS A 394 26.79 27.40 46.70
N TYR A 395 26.50 27.93 47.89
CA TYR A 395 26.80 27.32 49.18
C TYR A 395 25.92 26.10 49.48
N VAL A 396 26.55 25.00 49.88
CA VAL A 396 25.89 23.74 50.27
C VAL A 396 26.17 23.49 51.75
N ASN A 397 25.14 23.55 52.59
CA ASN A 397 25.24 23.37 54.04
C ASN A 397 24.55 22.09 54.47
N CYS A 398 25.26 21.15 55.09
CA CYS A 398 24.67 19.88 55.50
C CYS A 398 25.35 19.31 56.75
N TYR A 399 24.61 18.60 57.60
CA TYR A 399 25.20 17.92 58.75
C TYR A 399 25.79 16.55 58.40
N SER A 400 25.36 15.92 57.29
CA SER A 400 25.97 14.67 56.80
C SER A 400 25.79 14.42 55.29
N ASN A 401 26.79 13.82 54.65
CA ASN A 401 26.76 13.34 53.27
C ASN A 401 26.42 14.39 52.18
N SER A 402 26.98 15.59 52.28
CA SER A 402 26.93 16.60 51.22
C SER A 402 27.81 16.28 50.00
N GLY A 403 27.64 17.05 48.93
CA GLY A 403 28.62 17.21 47.85
C GLY A 403 28.41 18.51 47.06
N GLY A 404 29.44 18.98 46.36
CA GLY A 404 29.45 20.30 45.71
C GLY A 404 28.49 20.41 44.53
N LEU A 405 28.30 19.33 43.77
CA LEU A 405 27.29 19.22 42.71
C LEU A 405 26.18 18.21 43.09
N VAL A 406 26.54 17.00 43.49
CA VAL A 406 25.59 15.93 43.87
C VAL A 406 25.79 15.51 45.33
N GLY A 407 24.70 15.38 46.10
CA GLY A 407 24.75 14.96 47.51
C GLY A 407 25.09 13.47 47.67
N ASN A 408 24.33 12.58 47.04
CA ASN A 408 24.65 11.15 46.90
C ASN A 408 24.66 10.72 45.43
N SER A 409 25.76 10.15 44.95
CA SER A 409 25.94 9.64 43.58
C SER A 409 26.06 8.12 43.48
N ALA A 410 25.84 7.37 44.57
CA ALA A 410 26.23 5.96 44.68
C ALA A 410 25.59 4.96 43.69
N LEU A 411 24.60 5.38 42.88
CA LEU A 411 23.89 4.55 41.91
C LEU A 411 23.80 5.18 40.49
N GLY A 412 24.26 6.43 40.29
CA GLY A 412 24.03 7.18 39.06
C GLY A 412 25.29 7.83 38.48
N THR A 413 25.22 8.25 37.21
CA THR A 413 26.37 8.74 36.44
C THR A 413 26.43 10.27 36.44
N VAL A 414 27.63 10.83 36.64
CA VAL A 414 27.93 12.26 36.53
C VAL A 414 29.12 12.44 35.59
N SER A 415 28.95 13.28 34.56
CA SER A 415 29.96 13.55 33.52
C SER A 415 30.00 15.03 33.15
N ASP A 416 31.17 15.54 32.73
CA ASP A 416 31.39 16.90 32.21
C ASP A 416 30.75 18.03 33.04
N SER A 417 30.62 17.84 34.36
CA SER A 417 29.78 18.68 35.23
C SER A 417 30.54 19.13 36.47
N TYR A 418 30.45 20.44 36.76
CA TYR A 418 31.43 21.14 37.60
C TYR A 418 30.78 21.87 38.78
N TYR A 419 31.54 22.07 39.86
CA TYR A 419 31.11 22.96 40.94
C TYR A 419 32.20 23.92 41.42
N ASP A 420 31.77 25.09 41.88
CA ASP A 420 32.65 26.13 42.44
C ASP A 420 33.08 25.77 43.86
N ILE A 421 34.27 25.18 43.98
CA ILE A 421 34.81 24.66 45.25
C ILE A 421 34.98 25.76 46.31
N GLU A 422 35.23 27.01 45.88
CA GLU A 422 35.50 28.16 46.75
C GLU A 422 34.21 28.80 47.29
N ILE A 423 33.04 28.42 46.76
CA ILE A 423 31.71 28.92 47.18
C ILE A 423 30.85 27.81 47.78
N ALA A 424 30.99 26.56 47.33
CA ALA A 424 30.25 25.42 47.88
C ALA A 424 30.73 25.01 49.28
N ASP A 425 32.02 25.24 49.58
CA ASP A 425 32.77 24.71 50.74
C ASP A 425 32.68 23.18 50.89
N GLN A 426 32.67 22.49 49.74
CA GLN A 426 32.66 21.03 49.62
C GLN A 426 33.91 20.55 48.86
N TYR A 427 34.53 19.47 49.30
CA TYR A 427 35.83 18.99 48.80
C TYR A 427 35.76 17.51 48.37
N ASP A 428 34.68 17.14 47.69
CA ASP A 428 34.44 15.79 47.19
C ASP A 428 34.99 15.56 45.77
N THR A 429 35.11 14.28 45.41
CA THR A 429 35.50 13.82 44.07
C THR A 429 34.63 12.64 43.68
N GLY A 430 34.03 12.66 42.49
CA GLY A 430 33.11 11.60 42.04
C GLY A 430 31.63 11.87 42.36
N LYS A 431 31.29 13.10 42.77
CA LYS A 431 29.90 13.60 42.81
C LYS A 431 29.72 14.85 41.93
N GLY A 432 30.56 14.98 40.90
CA GLY A 432 30.86 16.22 40.17
C GLY A 432 32.36 16.54 40.25
N GLU A 433 32.81 17.49 39.43
CA GLU A 433 34.21 17.92 39.39
C GLU A 433 34.43 19.30 40.03
N PRO A 434 35.27 19.42 41.07
CA PRO A 434 35.62 20.72 41.63
C PRO A 434 36.41 21.60 40.65
N ARG A 435 36.13 22.90 40.68
CA ARG A 435 36.86 23.98 40.00
C ARG A 435 36.86 25.22 40.91
N THR A 436 37.91 26.02 40.86
CA THR A 436 37.95 27.33 41.55
C THR A 436 36.98 28.33 40.90
N THR A 437 36.58 29.38 41.63
CA THR A 437 35.78 30.50 41.10
C THR A 437 36.46 31.14 39.88
N ALA A 438 37.80 31.13 39.82
CA ALA A 438 38.55 31.61 38.66
C ALA A 438 38.41 30.69 37.44
N GLN A 439 38.43 29.36 37.63
CA GLN A 439 38.25 28.38 36.55
C GLN A 439 36.80 28.32 36.07
N MET A 440 35.83 28.36 36.98
CA MET A 440 34.39 28.39 36.68
C MET A 440 33.93 29.62 35.87
N LYS A 441 34.84 30.56 35.58
CA LYS A 441 34.60 31.78 34.79
C LYS A 441 35.49 31.86 33.56
N GLN A 442 36.03 30.72 33.13
CA GLN A 442 36.85 30.57 31.93
C GLN A 442 36.22 29.52 31.01
N GLN A 443 35.92 29.88 29.77
CA GLN A 443 35.30 28.98 28.79
C GLN A 443 36.10 27.68 28.59
N SER A 444 37.44 27.78 28.62
CA SER A 444 38.38 26.65 28.49
C SER A 444 38.34 25.62 29.63
N THR A 445 37.60 25.88 30.71
CA THR A 445 37.34 24.89 31.78
C THR A 445 36.30 23.85 31.35
N TYR A 446 35.43 24.23 30.42
CA TYR A 446 34.23 23.53 29.98
C TYR A 446 34.50 22.86 28.63
N VAL A 447 35.38 21.86 28.65
CA VAL A 447 35.66 21.01 27.48
C VAL A 447 34.37 20.30 27.08
N ASP A 448 34.13 20.17 25.78
CA ASP A 448 32.94 19.54 25.17
C ASP A 448 31.57 20.19 25.48
N TRP A 449 31.54 21.41 26.04
CA TRP A 449 30.32 22.21 26.17
C TRP A 449 30.03 23.04 24.91
N ASN A 450 28.79 23.01 24.42
CA ASN A 450 28.39 23.80 23.27
C ASN A 450 28.20 25.29 23.62
N PHE A 451 29.22 26.11 23.36
CA PHE A 451 29.15 27.58 23.46
C PHE A 451 28.71 28.28 22.16
N ALA A 452 28.51 27.55 21.06
CA ALA A 452 27.93 28.10 19.83
C ALA A 452 26.43 28.37 20.03
N ASP A 453 25.69 27.39 20.55
CA ASP A 453 24.21 27.46 20.56
C ASP A 453 23.65 27.56 21.99
N ILE A 454 24.19 26.78 22.93
CA ILE A 454 23.56 26.56 24.26
C ILE A 454 24.10 27.52 25.32
N TRP A 455 25.42 27.62 25.44
CA TRP A 455 26.07 28.33 26.54
C TRP A 455 26.71 29.65 26.09
N GLY A 456 26.45 30.73 26.81
CA GLY A 456 27.24 31.95 26.77
C GLY A 456 28.16 32.01 28.01
N ILE A 457 29.21 32.82 27.96
CA ILE A 457 29.98 33.18 29.16
C ILE A 457 30.51 34.60 29.02
N ASN A 458 30.23 35.45 30.00
CA ASN A 458 30.53 36.89 29.96
C ASN A 458 30.69 37.38 31.41
N PRO A 459 31.79 38.09 31.77
CA PRO A 459 32.03 38.59 33.13
C PRO A 459 30.87 39.38 33.76
N ASP A 460 30.09 40.10 32.96
CA ASP A 460 28.99 40.96 33.41
C ASP A 460 27.64 40.23 33.47
N THR A 461 27.53 39.01 32.94
CA THR A 461 26.29 38.21 32.89
C THR A 461 26.39 37.01 33.84
N ASN A 462 25.29 36.67 34.53
CA ASN A 462 25.20 35.49 35.42
C ASN A 462 26.36 35.37 36.43
N LEU A 463 26.85 36.51 36.95
CA LEU A 463 28.00 36.64 37.87
C LEU A 463 29.36 36.17 37.27
N GLY A 464 29.47 36.06 35.95
CA GLY A 464 30.66 35.63 35.22
C GLY A 464 30.77 34.13 34.93
N TYR A 465 29.82 33.32 35.42
CA TYR A 465 29.72 31.89 35.11
C TYR A 465 29.13 31.69 33.70
N PRO A 466 29.21 30.48 33.11
CA PRO A 466 28.39 30.13 31.96
C PRO A 466 26.93 30.46 32.24
N TYR A 467 26.22 30.97 31.25
CA TYR A 467 24.79 31.17 31.29
C TYR A 467 24.18 30.45 30.10
N LEU A 468 22.99 29.91 30.29
CA LEU A 468 22.21 29.44 29.16
C LEU A 468 21.84 30.66 28.33
N LYS A 469 22.18 30.65 27.04
CA LYS A 469 21.63 31.64 26.12
C LYS A 469 20.10 31.48 26.20
N SER A 470 19.37 32.60 26.16
CA SER A 470 18.02 32.52 25.60
C SER A 470 18.15 31.83 24.23
N PRO A 471 17.21 30.94 23.83
CA PRO A 471 17.24 30.41 22.47
C PRO A 471 17.41 31.59 21.52
N SER A 472 18.48 31.56 20.74
CA SER A 472 18.82 32.67 19.87
C SER A 472 17.69 32.88 18.87
N GLU A 473 17.63 34.07 18.28
CA GLU A 473 16.84 34.26 17.04
C GLU A 473 17.36 33.35 15.90
N GLU A 474 18.45 32.62 16.14
CA GLU A 474 19.13 31.63 15.31
C GLU A 474 18.92 30.17 15.77
N SER A 475 17.83 29.81 16.48
CA SER A 475 17.47 28.38 16.54
C SER A 475 17.32 27.87 15.10
N ILE A 476 18.04 26.79 14.76
CA ILE A 476 18.09 26.29 13.38
C ILE A 476 16.69 25.78 12.99
N PRO A 477 16.08 26.30 11.91
CA PRO A 477 14.76 25.87 11.50
C PRO A 477 14.79 24.44 10.98
N VAL A 478 13.76 23.68 11.34
CA VAL A 478 13.57 22.29 10.95
C VAL A 478 12.52 22.26 9.85
N ILE A 479 12.84 21.65 8.70
CA ILE A 479 11.86 21.41 7.64
C ILE A 479 11.37 19.97 7.76
N VAL A 480 10.06 19.79 7.94
CA VAL A 480 9.39 18.49 7.88
C VAL A 480 8.92 18.22 6.46
N ILE A 481 9.33 17.07 5.91
CA ILE A 481 9.07 16.65 4.53
C ILE A 481 8.27 15.33 4.52
N PRO A 482 7.08 15.29 3.91
CA PRO A 482 6.20 14.13 3.94
C PRO A 482 6.62 13.03 2.95
N GLY A 483 6.03 11.84 3.13
CA GLY A 483 6.06 10.76 2.17
C GLY A 483 5.21 11.04 0.91
N ILE A 484 5.12 10.02 0.06
CA ILE A 484 4.11 9.99 -1.02
C ILE A 484 2.70 10.13 -0.41
N MET A 485 1.79 10.83 -1.10
CA MET A 485 0.42 11.08 -0.65
C MET A 485 0.27 11.87 0.68
N GLY A 486 1.35 12.34 1.29
CA GLY A 486 1.31 13.11 2.55
C GLY A 486 1.05 14.62 2.41
N SER A 487 0.79 15.12 1.20
CA SER A 487 0.42 16.53 0.94
C SER A 487 -0.94 16.63 0.27
N GLU A 488 -1.75 17.61 0.65
CA GLU A 488 -3.03 17.90 0.01
C GLU A 488 -2.81 18.39 -1.44
N LEU A 489 -3.63 17.92 -2.37
CA LEU A 489 -3.60 18.35 -3.78
C LEU A 489 -4.99 18.81 -4.24
N TYR A 490 -5.00 19.93 -4.95
CA TYR A 490 -6.20 20.63 -5.42
C TYR A 490 -6.13 20.87 -6.92
N ALA A 491 -7.25 20.74 -7.62
CA ALA A 491 -7.36 21.20 -9.00
C ALA A 491 -7.47 22.74 -9.05
N ALA A 492 -6.58 23.38 -9.80
CA ALA A 492 -6.39 24.83 -9.77
C ALA A 492 -7.50 25.62 -10.50
N GLU A 493 -8.29 24.98 -11.37
CA GLU A 493 -9.38 25.64 -12.11
C GLU A 493 -10.59 25.95 -11.21
N ASP A 494 -10.91 25.08 -10.25
CA ASP A 494 -12.13 25.15 -9.43
C ASP A 494 -11.90 25.02 -7.91
N ASP A 495 -10.65 25.01 -7.46
CA ASP A 495 -10.23 24.89 -6.04
C ASP A 495 -10.76 23.58 -5.39
N TYR A 496 -10.93 22.54 -6.20
CA TYR A 496 -11.46 21.25 -5.76
C TYR A 496 -10.36 20.43 -5.08
N LEU A 497 -10.56 20.09 -3.81
CA LEU A 497 -9.71 19.12 -3.09
C LEU A 497 -9.79 17.76 -3.80
N CYS A 498 -8.75 17.41 -4.54
CA CYS A 498 -8.60 16.11 -5.17
C CYS A 498 -8.15 15.07 -4.13
N TRP A 499 -7.25 15.46 -3.23
CA TRP A 499 -6.68 14.58 -2.22
C TRP A 499 -6.40 15.35 -0.92
N PRO A 500 -6.83 14.87 0.27
CA PRO A 500 -7.55 13.62 0.53
C PRO A 500 -9.07 13.83 0.62
N ASN A 501 -9.80 13.56 -0.47
CA ASN A 501 -11.24 13.78 -0.51
C ASN A 501 -12.03 12.53 -0.08
N ILE A 502 -12.08 12.24 1.23
CA ILE A 502 -12.66 11.00 1.78
C ILE A 502 -14.13 10.71 1.41
N PHE A 503 -14.88 11.70 0.90
CA PHE A 503 -16.27 11.55 0.45
C PHE A 503 -16.40 11.28 -1.05
N HIS A 504 -15.37 11.59 -1.83
CA HIS A 504 -15.32 11.53 -3.29
C HIS A 504 -13.94 11.05 -3.76
N ILE A 505 -13.37 10.05 -3.07
CA ILE A 505 -11.94 9.76 -3.14
C ILE A 505 -11.51 9.30 -4.55
N ASN A 506 -12.34 8.48 -5.20
CA ASN A 506 -12.11 8.02 -6.56
C ASN A 506 -12.32 9.12 -7.61
N ASP A 507 -13.33 9.99 -7.44
CA ASP A 507 -13.54 11.15 -8.30
C ASP A 507 -12.34 12.11 -8.22
N GLY A 508 -11.88 12.41 -7.01
CA GLY A 508 -10.77 13.34 -6.74
C GLY A 508 -9.43 12.81 -7.20
N LEU A 509 -9.12 11.53 -6.92
CA LEU A 509 -7.92 10.87 -7.42
C LEU A 509 -7.89 10.82 -8.95
N ARG A 510 -9.01 10.54 -9.64
CA ARG A 510 -9.05 10.53 -11.12
C ARG A 510 -8.71 11.89 -11.75
N ARG A 511 -8.97 13.01 -11.07
CA ARG A 511 -8.52 14.36 -11.50
C ARG A 511 -7.01 14.60 -11.34
N LEU A 512 -6.32 13.79 -10.54
CA LEU A 512 -4.86 13.82 -10.40
C LEU A 512 -4.12 13.07 -11.51
N HIS A 513 -4.78 12.70 -12.61
CA HIS A 513 -4.16 11.99 -13.73
C HIS A 513 -2.95 12.73 -14.30
N VAL A 514 -1.96 11.94 -14.67
CA VAL A 514 -0.73 12.35 -15.35
C VAL A 514 -0.67 11.52 -16.64
N ASN A 515 -0.38 12.16 -17.77
CA ASN A 515 -0.33 11.49 -19.06
C ASN A 515 1.00 10.76 -19.32
N GLU A 516 1.10 10.08 -20.47
CA GLU A 516 2.24 9.25 -20.87
C GLU A 516 3.61 10.00 -20.92
N TYR A 517 3.61 11.34 -20.90
CA TYR A 517 4.82 12.16 -20.88
C TYR A 517 5.26 12.59 -19.48
N GLY A 518 4.54 12.17 -18.42
CA GLY A 518 4.80 12.61 -17.05
C GLY A 518 4.27 14.02 -16.76
N VAL A 519 3.28 14.50 -17.53
CA VAL A 519 2.67 15.83 -17.37
C VAL A 519 1.26 15.69 -16.78
N SER A 520 0.92 16.54 -15.81
CA SER A 520 -0.44 16.61 -15.22
C SER A 520 -1.45 17.08 -16.28
N ASP A 521 -2.60 16.43 -16.40
CA ASP A 521 -3.64 16.84 -17.37
C ASP A 521 -4.49 18.01 -16.87
N GLU A 522 -4.72 18.11 -15.56
CA GLU A 522 -5.21 19.32 -14.89
C GLU A 522 -4.02 20.06 -14.22
N ASP A 523 -4.07 21.39 -14.17
CA ASP A 523 -3.15 22.19 -13.34
C ASP A 523 -3.45 21.91 -11.86
N ILE A 524 -2.45 21.44 -11.11
CA ILE A 524 -2.61 21.07 -9.69
C ILE A 524 -1.84 22.02 -8.77
N THR A 525 -2.54 22.53 -7.75
CA THR A 525 -1.97 23.29 -6.63
C THR A 525 -1.76 22.39 -5.41
N VAL A 526 -0.73 22.68 -4.63
CA VAL A 526 -0.37 21.96 -3.40
C VAL A 526 -0.90 22.73 -2.20
N GLY A 527 -1.63 22.04 -1.30
CA GLY A 527 -2.16 22.59 -0.06
C GLY A 527 -1.23 22.38 1.14
N GLY A 528 -1.80 21.99 2.28
CA GLY A 528 -1.05 21.64 3.48
C GLY A 528 -0.48 20.22 3.46
N LEU A 529 0.03 19.79 4.62
CA LEU A 529 0.18 18.36 4.90
C LEU A 529 -1.20 17.75 5.16
N VAL A 530 -1.36 16.47 4.85
CA VAL A 530 -2.63 15.75 5.05
C VAL A 530 -3.01 15.70 6.53
N GLY A 531 -4.15 16.31 6.87
CA GLY A 531 -4.71 16.32 8.23
C GLY A 531 -5.75 15.23 8.52
N LEU A 532 -6.25 14.50 7.51
CA LEU A 532 -7.11 13.34 7.68
C LEU A 532 -6.87 12.30 6.57
N PRO A 533 -6.45 11.06 6.90
CA PRO A 533 -5.96 10.60 8.20
C PRO A 533 -4.64 11.30 8.60
N ASP A 534 -4.48 11.62 9.88
CA ASP A 534 -3.34 12.37 10.38
C ASP A 534 -2.13 11.48 10.71
N TYR A 535 -0.97 11.84 10.17
CA TYR A 535 0.33 11.22 10.47
C TYR A 535 1.39 12.21 10.92
N TYR A 536 1.19 13.51 10.69
CA TYR A 536 2.25 14.51 10.74
C TYR A 536 2.11 15.45 11.94
N SER A 537 0.88 15.68 12.45
CA SER A 537 0.66 16.71 13.46
C SER A 537 1.40 16.44 14.77
N GLU A 538 1.45 15.20 15.24
CA GLU A 538 2.09 14.85 16.53
C GLU A 538 3.60 15.13 16.49
N MET A 539 4.33 14.62 15.48
CA MET A 539 5.75 14.94 15.28
C MET A 539 5.97 16.46 15.20
N ILE A 540 5.15 17.17 14.43
CA ILE A 540 5.29 18.62 14.23
C ILE A 540 4.99 19.40 15.52
N ALA A 541 3.96 19.00 16.27
CA ALA A 541 3.56 19.60 17.54
C ALA A 541 4.63 19.36 18.62
N GLN A 542 5.17 18.15 18.72
CA GLN A 542 6.23 17.80 19.65
C GLN A 542 7.54 18.53 19.32
N LEU A 543 7.92 18.63 18.03
CA LEU A 543 9.08 19.43 17.59
C LEU A 543 8.89 20.93 17.90
N ARG A 544 7.71 21.51 17.62
CA ARG A 544 7.37 22.90 17.98
C ARG A 544 7.43 23.11 19.50
N THR A 545 6.89 22.17 20.27
CA THR A 545 6.85 22.20 21.74
C THR A 545 8.24 22.02 22.35
N ALA A 546 9.15 21.28 21.70
CA ALA A 546 10.57 21.19 22.05
C ALA A 546 11.38 22.46 21.69
N GLY A 547 10.76 23.48 21.07
CA GLY A 547 11.38 24.77 20.77
C GLY A 547 11.97 24.91 19.36
N PHE A 548 11.75 23.95 18.47
CA PHE A 548 12.19 24.06 17.08
C PHE A 548 11.26 24.96 16.27
N LYS A 549 11.82 25.78 15.37
CA LYS A 549 11.05 26.48 14.33
C LYS A 549 10.73 25.48 13.22
N VAL A 550 9.56 24.84 13.31
CA VAL A 550 9.16 23.81 12.34
C VAL A 550 8.42 24.44 11.17
N GLU A 551 9.03 24.32 9.99
CA GLU A 551 8.43 24.58 8.68
C GLU A 551 7.96 23.27 8.05
N GLU A 552 6.83 23.34 7.34
CA GLU A 552 6.28 22.22 6.59
C GLU A 552 6.61 22.40 5.10
N PHE A 553 6.99 21.33 4.41
CA PHE A 553 7.19 21.31 2.96
C PHE A 553 6.26 20.29 2.30
N PRO A 554 4.97 20.63 2.13
CA PRO A 554 4.10 19.87 1.24
C PRO A 554 4.56 20.04 -0.23
N TYR A 555 4.42 19.00 -1.04
CA TYR A 555 4.86 18.98 -2.45
C TYR A 555 3.96 18.10 -3.33
N ASP A 556 4.14 18.17 -4.65
CA ASP A 556 3.38 17.35 -5.60
C ASP A 556 4.03 15.97 -5.72
N TRP A 557 3.57 15.05 -4.87
CA TRP A 557 4.09 13.71 -4.70
C TRP A 557 3.85 12.76 -5.88
N ARG A 558 3.19 13.21 -6.96
CA ARG A 558 3.01 12.45 -8.22
C ARG A 558 4.19 12.62 -9.18
N MET A 559 4.91 13.73 -9.04
CA MET A 559 5.91 14.22 -9.99
C MET A 559 7.30 13.67 -9.70
N ASP A 560 8.17 13.68 -10.71
CA ASP A 560 9.59 13.32 -10.58
C ASP A 560 10.23 14.06 -9.40
N ASN A 561 10.88 13.31 -8.51
CA ASN A 561 11.50 13.86 -7.30
C ASN A 561 12.58 14.91 -7.61
N ASN A 562 13.17 14.93 -8.81
CA ASN A 562 14.05 16.02 -9.27
C ASN A 562 13.34 17.38 -9.36
N ILE A 563 12.05 17.41 -9.72
CA ILE A 563 11.22 18.63 -9.76
C ILE A 563 10.95 19.09 -8.32
N ASN A 564 10.63 18.16 -7.42
CA ASN A 564 10.39 18.45 -6.01
C ASN A 564 11.68 18.87 -5.26
N VAL A 565 12.86 18.41 -5.68
CA VAL A 565 14.18 18.89 -5.21
C VAL A 565 14.41 20.38 -5.51
N ASP A 566 13.96 20.87 -6.66
CA ASP A 566 14.08 22.30 -6.99
C ASP A 566 12.99 23.14 -6.28
N ARG A 567 11.81 22.58 -5.98
CA ARG A 567 10.85 23.21 -5.04
C ARG A 567 11.39 23.27 -3.61
N LEU A 568 12.15 22.26 -3.17
CA LEU A 568 12.78 22.22 -1.85
C LEU A 568 13.90 23.26 -1.71
N GLU A 569 14.63 23.58 -2.78
CA GLU A 569 15.58 24.70 -2.84
C GLU A 569 14.89 26.03 -2.48
N ASP A 570 13.74 26.33 -3.09
CA ASP A 570 12.99 27.56 -2.81
C ASP A 570 12.41 27.58 -1.38
N LYS A 571 11.91 26.44 -0.89
CA LYS A 571 11.49 26.30 0.52
C LYS A 571 12.66 26.54 1.48
N ILE A 572 13.83 25.98 1.23
CA ILE A 572 15.02 26.18 2.05
C ILE A 572 15.45 27.65 2.02
N ASN A 573 15.58 28.26 0.83
CA ASN A 573 16.00 29.66 0.70
C ASN A 573 15.03 30.62 1.41
N SER A 574 13.72 30.44 1.24
CA SER A 574 12.70 31.24 1.95
C SER A 574 12.69 30.97 3.47
N THR A 575 12.97 29.75 3.91
CA THR A 575 13.10 29.40 5.35
C THR A 575 14.34 30.05 6.00
N LEU A 576 15.50 29.97 5.33
CA LEU A 576 16.75 30.63 5.76
C LEU A 576 16.55 32.15 5.85
N GLN A 577 15.88 32.75 4.85
CA GLN A 577 15.55 34.19 4.85
C GLN A 577 14.56 34.57 5.93
N LYS A 578 13.48 33.78 6.13
CA LYS A 578 12.42 34.01 7.13
C LYS A 578 12.97 34.04 8.56
N TYR A 579 13.98 33.21 8.85
CA TYR A 579 14.53 33.02 10.18
C TYR A 579 15.95 33.55 10.37
N ASN A 580 16.50 34.26 9.37
CA ASN A 580 17.89 34.77 9.35
C ASN A 580 18.91 33.70 9.80
N ALA A 581 18.86 32.53 9.14
CA ALA A 581 19.71 31.38 9.45
C ALA A 581 20.62 31.02 8.26
N ASP A 582 21.81 30.47 8.55
CA ASP A 582 22.76 29.99 7.53
C ASP A 582 22.51 28.53 7.09
N LYS A 583 21.85 27.73 7.94
CA LYS A 583 21.50 26.32 7.69
C LYS A 583 20.11 25.97 8.21
N VAL A 584 19.53 24.91 7.64
CA VAL A 584 18.33 24.20 8.14
C VAL A 584 18.70 22.80 8.66
N ASP A 585 17.85 22.21 9.48
CA ASP A 585 17.78 20.75 9.64
C ASP A 585 16.59 20.21 8.83
N ILE A 586 16.63 18.95 8.42
CA ILE A 586 15.55 18.26 7.70
C ILE A 586 15.13 17.01 8.47
N VAL A 587 13.83 16.84 8.67
CA VAL A 587 13.20 15.59 9.12
C VAL A 587 12.27 15.12 8.00
N ALA A 588 12.53 13.94 7.44
CA ALA A 588 11.86 13.46 6.24
C ALA A 588 11.33 12.04 6.43
N HIS A 589 10.08 11.82 6.03
CA HIS A 589 9.42 10.52 6.09
C HIS A 589 9.30 9.89 4.70
N SER A 590 9.45 8.57 4.61
CA SER A 590 9.19 7.79 3.40
C SER A 590 9.88 8.41 2.18
N MET A 591 9.17 8.59 1.06
CA MET A 591 9.68 9.22 -0.17
C MET A 591 10.29 10.62 0.01
N GLY A 592 9.85 11.38 1.02
CA GLY A 592 10.44 12.68 1.35
C GLY A 592 11.93 12.62 1.67
N GLY A 593 12.41 11.47 2.17
CA GLY A 593 13.84 11.23 2.35
C GLY A 593 14.60 11.05 1.04
N LEU A 594 13.96 10.59 -0.04
CA LEU A 594 14.56 10.51 -1.37
C LEU A 594 14.72 11.92 -1.98
N VAL A 595 13.68 12.77 -1.87
CA VAL A 595 13.75 14.20 -2.22
C VAL A 595 14.88 14.89 -1.44
N SER A 596 14.97 14.62 -0.13
CA SER A 596 16.02 15.17 0.73
C SER A 596 17.43 14.72 0.31
N LYS A 597 17.62 13.42 0.06
CA LYS A 597 18.90 12.81 -0.36
C LYS A 597 19.34 13.32 -1.74
N ALA A 598 18.41 13.43 -2.68
CA ALA A 598 18.66 13.99 -4.00
C ALA A 598 19.02 15.49 -3.95
N TYR A 599 18.41 16.26 -3.06
CA TYR A 599 18.77 17.66 -2.82
C TYR A 599 20.25 17.80 -2.37
N LEU A 600 20.75 16.90 -1.51
CA LEU A 600 22.13 16.91 -1.03
C LEU A 600 23.19 16.64 -2.12
N ASN A 601 22.82 16.16 -3.32
CA ASN A 601 23.75 15.82 -4.41
C ASN A 601 24.59 17.00 -4.93
N LYS A 602 24.24 18.25 -4.62
CA LYS A 602 25.01 19.45 -5.00
C LYS A 602 25.67 20.05 -3.75
N TYR A 603 26.98 20.29 -3.77
CA TYR A 603 27.72 20.88 -2.63
C TYR A 603 27.05 22.15 -2.07
N ALA A 604 26.61 23.05 -2.96
CA ALA A 604 25.94 24.30 -2.57
C ALA A 604 24.56 24.10 -1.91
N ARG A 605 23.92 22.94 -2.12
CA ARG A 605 22.68 22.50 -1.46
C ARG A 605 22.98 21.86 -0.11
N ALA A 606 23.90 20.90 -0.09
CA ALA A 606 24.36 20.26 1.15
C ALA A 606 24.90 21.27 2.18
N ASN A 607 25.61 22.32 1.72
CA ASN A 607 26.11 23.36 2.62
C ASN A 607 24.99 24.16 3.34
N LYS A 608 23.74 24.14 2.86
CA LYS A 608 22.58 24.77 3.50
C LYS A 608 21.87 23.87 4.52
N VAL A 609 22.25 22.60 4.63
CA VAL A 609 21.68 21.65 5.59
C VAL A 609 22.72 21.38 6.68
N ARG A 610 22.30 21.25 7.93
CA ARG A 610 23.15 20.79 9.05
C ARG A 610 22.90 19.31 9.33
N LYS A 611 21.63 18.91 9.51
CA LYS A 611 21.24 17.51 9.75
C LYS A 611 20.17 17.04 8.79
N LEU A 612 20.20 15.75 8.44
CA LEU A 612 19.12 15.04 7.77
C LEU A 612 18.73 13.81 8.61
N VAL A 613 17.47 13.75 9.04
CA VAL A 613 16.86 12.58 9.68
C VAL A 613 15.87 11.97 8.69
N THR A 614 16.10 10.73 8.25
CA THR A 614 15.14 9.99 7.41
C THR A 614 14.43 8.90 8.20
N ILE A 615 13.11 8.82 8.09
CA ILE A 615 12.24 7.92 8.85
C ILE A 615 11.47 7.03 7.86
N GLY A 616 11.73 5.73 7.86
CA GLY A 616 11.08 4.76 6.95
C GLY A 616 11.35 5.02 5.46
N THR A 617 12.45 5.69 5.09
CA THR A 617 12.71 6.08 3.69
C THR A 617 13.18 4.89 2.85
N PRO A 618 12.50 4.53 1.75
CA PRO A 618 12.90 3.43 0.86
C PRO A 618 14.09 3.83 -0.03
N HIS A 619 15.29 3.95 0.55
CA HIS A 619 16.48 4.45 -0.15
C HIS A 619 16.88 3.62 -1.36
N LEU A 620 16.52 2.34 -1.38
CA LEU A 620 16.73 1.41 -2.50
C LEU A 620 15.38 0.95 -3.11
N GLY A 621 14.29 1.70 -2.90
CA GLY A 621 12.92 1.34 -3.30
C GLY A 621 12.24 0.29 -2.39
N ALA A 622 11.01 -0.08 -2.71
CA ALA A 622 10.15 -0.95 -1.91
C ALA A 622 9.45 -2.03 -2.77
N PRO A 623 9.65 -3.34 -2.51
CA PRO A 623 9.03 -4.43 -3.27
C PRO A 623 7.50 -4.34 -3.39
N LYS A 624 6.82 -3.92 -2.33
CA LYS A 624 5.36 -3.69 -2.29
C LYS A 624 4.85 -2.73 -3.38
N MET A 625 5.70 -1.81 -3.87
CA MET A 625 5.34 -0.91 -4.98
C MET A 625 5.15 -1.66 -6.31
N PHE A 626 5.90 -2.75 -6.53
CA PHE A 626 5.69 -3.63 -7.69
C PHE A 626 4.36 -4.39 -7.57
N GLY A 627 3.99 -4.82 -6.35
CA GLY A 627 2.70 -5.45 -6.07
C GLY A 627 1.53 -4.56 -6.43
N VAL A 628 1.47 -3.36 -5.84
CA VAL A 628 0.47 -2.31 -6.12
C VAL A 628 0.35 -2.05 -7.62
N TRP A 629 1.46 -1.79 -8.30
CA TRP A 629 1.43 -1.49 -9.74
C TRP A 629 0.92 -2.68 -10.57
N LYS A 630 1.25 -3.92 -10.19
CA LYS A 630 0.95 -5.12 -10.98
C LYS A 630 -0.49 -5.62 -10.84
N THR A 631 -1.01 -5.79 -9.61
CA THR A 631 -2.40 -6.23 -9.41
C THR A 631 -3.40 -5.07 -9.36
N SER A 632 -2.91 -3.82 -9.17
CA SER A 632 -3.75 -2.64 -8.89
C SER A 632 -4.55 -2.71 -7.58
N GLU A 633 -4.24 -3.71 -6.75
CA GLU A 633 -4.84 -3.92 -5.45
C GLU A 633 -4.05 -3.12 -4.41
N LEU A 634 -4.76 -2.25 -3.69
CA LEU A 634 -4.23 -1.70 -2.44
C LEU A 634 -4.52 -2.70 -1.33
N GLU A 635 -3.46 -3.28 -0.77
CA GLU A 635 -3.51 -3.71 0.63
C GLU A 635 -3.97 -2.49 1.45
N PRO A 636 -4.99 -2.57 2.31
CA PRO A 636 -5.39 -1.38 3.07
C PRO A 636 -4.26 -0.92 4.02
N GLY A 637 -3.75 0.29 3.80
CA GLY A 637 -2.50 0.76 4.42
C GLY A 637 -1.26 0.60 3.53
N ALA A 638 -1.40 0.29 2.24
CA ALA A 638 -0.32 0.32 1.25
C ALA A 638 0.22 1.73 1.01
N PHE A 639 -0.63 2.75 1.15
CA PHE A 639 -0.25 4.15 1.20
C PHE A 639 -0.73 4.80 2.49
N ILE A 640 -2.04 4.76 2.78
CA ILE A 640 -2.63 5.34 4.01
C ILE A 640 -3.88 4.57 4.49
N SER A 641 -4.32 4.82 5.72
CA SER A 641 -5.40 4.09 6.40
C SER A 641 -6.83 4.44 5.92
N ILE A 642 -6.98 4.84 4.65
CA ILE A 642 -8.26 4.99 3.94
C ILE A 642 -8.25 4.30 2.58
N ASP A 643 -7.21 3.53 2.26
CA ASP A 643 -7.03 2.84 0.98
C ASP A 643 -8.23 1.92 0.62
N ALA A 644 -8.91 1.36 1.63
CA ALA A 644 -10.15 0.57 1.47
C ALA A 644 -11.36 1.35 0.89
N LEU A 645 -11.25 2.68 0.74
CA LEU A 645 -12.25 3.51 0.04
C LEU A 645 -11.93 3.71 -1.45
N ILE A 646 -10.72 3.32 -1.89
CA ILE A 646 -10.21 3.56 -3.24
C ILE A 646 -10.48 2.33 -4.13
N ASP A 647 -11.05 2.53 -5.32
CA ASP A 647 -11.27 1.44 -6.27
C ASP A 647 -9.98 1.11 -7.06
N CYS A 648 -9.74 -0.18 -7.29
CA CYS A 648 -8.52 -0.67 -7.96
C CYS A 648 -8.34 -0.09 -9.38
N ASP A 649 -9.45 0.21 -10.09
CA ASP A 649 -9.42 0.86 -11.40
C ASP A 649 -8.90 2.30 -11.31
N THR A 650 -9.21 3.04 -10.25
CA THR A 650 -8.67 4.38 -9.98
C THR A 650 -7.17 4.30 -9.72
N VAL A 651 -6.74 3.35 -8.89
CA VAL A 651 -5.33 3.10 -8.59
C VAL A 651 -4.57 2.78 -9.87
N LYS A 652 -5.07 1.84 -10.68
CA LYS A 652 -4.50 1.53 -12.00
C LYS A 652 -4.48 2.74 -12.92
N TYR A 653 -5.53 3.55 -12.92
CA TYR A 653 -5.64 4.73 -13.78
C TYR A 653 -4.58 5.80 -13.44
N ILE A 654 -4.35 6.10 -12.17
CA ILE A 654 -3.44 7.17 -11.76
C ILE A 654 -1.97 6.72 -11.69
N THR A 655 -1.69 5.53 -11.15
CA THR A 655 -0.32 5.11 -10.82
C THR A 655 0.55 4.82 -12.03
N ARG A 656 -0.05 4.43 -13.17
CA ARG A 656 0.62 4.15 -14.47
C ARG A 656 1.67 5.18 -14.88
N ASN A 657 1.48 6.46 -14.57
CA ASN A 657 2.28 7.58 -15.07
C ASN A 657 2.92 8.47 -13.98
N PHE A 658 2.71 8.17 -12.69
CA PHE A 658 3.34 8.94 -11.61
C PHE A 658 4.84 8.61 -11.54
N SER A 659 5.70 9.54 -11.99
CA SER A 659 7.16 9.34 -12.05
C SER A 659 7.75 8.96 -10.68
N SER A 660 7.14 9.47 -9.61
CA SER A 660 7.48 9.17 -8.22
C SER A 660 7.30 7.70 -7.85
N ILE A 661 6.30 7.01 -8.40
CA ILE A 661 6.04 5.58 -8.14
C ILE A 661 7.11 4.69 -8.79
N TYR A 662 7.56 5.03 -10.00
CA TYR A 662 8.70 4.35 -10.62
C TYR A 662 9.99 4.61 -9.81
N GLN A 663 10.15 5.80 -9.22
CA GLN A 663 11.21 6.15 -8.26
C GLN A 663 11.01 5.57 -6.83
N LEU A 664 10.03 4.68 -6.65
CA LEU A 664 9.83 3.87 -5.44
C LEU A 664 9.93 2.35 -5.71
N LEU A 665 10.05 1.92 -6.97
CA LEU A 665 10.36 0.52 -7.31
C LEU A 665 11.78 0.16 -6.84
N PRO A 666 12.05 -1.12 -6.50
CA PRO A 666 13.38 -1.50 -6.02
C PRO A 666 14.48 -1.23 -7.05
N SER A 667 15.52 -0.52 -6.59
CA SER A 667 16.58 -0.02 -7.44
C SER A 667 17.54 -1.13 -7.89
N LYS A 668 18.48 -0.79 -8.77
CA LYS A 668 19.55 -1.73 -9.17
C LYS A 668 20.40 -2.19 -8.00
N ASP A 669 20.69 -1.30 -7.05
CA ASP A 669 21.51 -1.63 -5.88
C ASP A 669 20.72 -2.45 -4.85
N TYR A 670 19.37 -2.39 -4.83
CA TYR A 670 18.53 -3.29 -4.03
C TYR A 670 18.89 -4.77 -4.24
N PHE A 671 19.10 -5.19 -5.50
CA PHE A 671 19.47 -6.57 -5.85
C PHE A 671 20.81 -7.04 -5.26
N SER A 672 21.64 -6.11 -4.77
CA SER A 672 22.90 -6.43 -4.07
C SER A 672 22.73 -6.59 -2.56
N TYR A 673 21.57 -6.21 -1.99
CA TYR A 673 21.34 -6.12 -0.55
C TYR A 673 20.05 -6.84 -0.08
N GLY A 674 18.90 -6.55 -0.70
CA GLY A 674 17.60 -7.20 -0.43
C GLY A 674 17.21 -8.27 -1.44
N GLY A 675 18.14 -8.65 -2.34
CA GLY A 675 17.94 -9.72 -3.32
C GLY A 675 16.92 -9.40 -4.42
N ALA A 676 16.31 -10.43 -4.98
CA ALA A 676 15.24 -10.30 -5.96
C ALA A 676 13.90 -10.00 -5.29
N TYR A 677 13.04 -9.22 -5.96
CA TYR A 677 11.72 -8.87 -5.44
C TYR A 677 10.54 -9.53 -6.16
N TYR A 678 10.80 -10.26 -7.24
CA TYR A 678 9.79 -10.98 -8.01
C TYR A 678 10.29 -12.39 -8.40
N GLU A 679 9.40 -13.37 -8.27
CA GLU A 679 9.57 -14.71 -8.82
C GLU A 679 8.39 -15.04 -9.76
N GLU A 680 8.70 -15.53 -10.95
CA GLU A 680 7.71 -15.93 -11.94
C GLU A 680 7.23 -17.37 -11.66
N GLY A 681 5.96 -17.50 -11.27
CA GLY A 681 5.33 -18.78 -10.88
C GLY A 681 4.87 -19.65 -12.06
N PHE A 682 4.64 -19.04 -13.23
CA PHE A 682 4.20 -19.64 -14.50
C PHE A 682 4.75 -18.77 -15.65
N ASP A 683 4.93 -19.25 -16.88
CA ASP A 683 5.45 -18.41 -17.98
C ASP A 683 4.48 -17.25 -18.36
N THR A 684 4.68 -16.07 -17.75
CA THR A 684 3.85 -14.88 -17.95
C THR A 684 4.31 -14.00 -19.12
N ASN A 685 5.42 -14.37 -19.75
CA ASN A 685 6.15 -13.53 -20.71
C ASN A 685 6.32 -14.18 -22.09
N GLY A 686 6.05 -15.47 -22.21
CA GLY A 686 6.00 -16.23 -23.46
C GLY A 686 7.37 -16.60 -24.04
N ASP A 687 8.43 -16.62 -23.23
CA ASP A 687 9.78 -17.00 -23.70
C ASP A 687 10.11 -18.50 -23.57
N GLY A 688 9.19 -19.30 -22.99
CA GLY A 688 9.30 -20.75 -22.88
C GLY A 688 10.30 -21.23 -21.83
N LEU A 689 10.75 -20.33 -20.94
CA LEU A 689 11.53 -20.66 -19.75
C LEU A 689 10.57 -20.70 -18.55
N ILE A 690 10.44 -21.86 -17.92
CA ILE A 690 9.34 -22.13 -16.98
C ILE A 690 9.85 -22.63 -15.62
N ASN A 691 9.04 -22.38 -14.58
CA ASN A 691 9.21 -22.63 -13.15
C ASN A 691 10.35 -21.83 -12.46
N GLY A 692 9.97 -21.06 -11.45
CA GLY A 692 10.89 -20.62 -10.38
C GLY A 692 11.98 -19.65 -10.81
N ARG A 693 11.76 -18.86 -11.87
CA ARG A 693 12.70 -17.80 -12.25
C ARG A 693 12.63 -16.70 -11.20
N ILE A 694 13.62 -16.67 -10.32
CA ILE A 694 13.90 -15.55 -9.44
C ILE A 694 14.51 -14.42 -10.29
N TYR A 695 13.77 -13.34 -10.48
CA TYR A 695 14.15 -12.27 -11.40
C TYR A 695 15.33 -11.45 -10.87
N ASN A 696 16.41 -11.34 -11.65
CA ASN A 696 17.47 -10.37 -11.39
C ASN A 696 17.15 -9.00 -12.01
N TYR A 697 17.96 -7.96 -11.74
CA TYR A 697 17.71 -6.60 -12.26
C TYR A 697 17.58 -6.54 -13.80
N SER A 698 18.41 -7.29 -14.53
CA SER A 698 18.30 -7.39 -16.00
C SER A 698 17.03 -8.13 -16.43
N ASP A 699 16.65 -9.21 -15.74
CA ASP A 699 15.40 -9.92 -16.04
C ASP A 699 14.19 -9.00 -15.86
N MET A 700 14.15 -8.21 -14.78
CA MET A 700 13.08 -7.22 -14.55
C MET A 700 13.06 -6.17 -15.66
N LYS A 701 14.22 -5.63 -16.05
CA LYS A 701 14.33 -4.62 -17.10
C LYS A 701 13.87 -5.15 -18.46
N ASP A 702 14.28 -6.37 -18.82
CA ASP A 702 13.86 -7.05 -20.04
C ASP A 702 12.36 -7.39 -20.02
N TRP A 703 11.77 -7.68 -18.86
CA TRP A 703 10.32 -7.92 -18.70
C TRP A 703 9.50 -6.65 -18.90
N TYR A 704 9.96 -5.52 -18.35
CA TYR A 704 9.36 -4.21 -18.61
C TYR A 704 9.45 -3.82 -20.11
N ASP A 705 10.57 -4.08 -20.80
CA ASP A 705 10.76 -3.80 -22.23
C ASP A 705 9.92 -4.73 -23.14
N LYS A 706 9.90 -6.04 -22.84
CA LYS A 706 9.06 -7.03 -23.55
C LYS A 706 7.58 -6.64 -23.50
N ARG A 707 7.03 -6.30 -22.32
CA ARG A 707 5.60 -5.98 -22.18
C ARG A 707 5.17 -4.68 -22.86
N TYR A 708 6.05 -3.69 -22.98
CA TYR A 708 5.78 -2.46 -23.75
C TYR A 708 5.41 -2.74 -25.22
N ASN A 709 5.83 -3.88 -25.77
CA ASN A 709 5.54 -4.28 -27.15
C ASN A 709 4.30 -5.20 -27.29
N ASN A 710 3.57 -5.50 -26.21
CA ASN A 710 2.33 -6.31 -26.26
C ASN A 710 1.09 -5.44 -25.98
N SER A 711 0.17 -5.39 -26.95
CA SER A 711 -1.08 -4.63 -26.88
C SER A 711 -2.04 -5.01 -25.74
N GLU A 712 -1.92 -6.20 -25.14
CA GLU A 712 -2.70 -6.58 -23.95
C GLU A 712 -2.14 -5.99 -22.64
N TYR A 713 -0.86 -5.59 -22.61
CA TYR A 713 -0.17 -5.09 -21.42
C TYR A 713 0.32 -3.65 -21.58
N ASN A 714 -0.48 -2.82 -22.25
CA ASN A 714 -0.25 -1.40 -22.55
C ASN A 714 -0.26 -0.46 -21.31
N ASP A 715 0.08 -0.99 -20.13
CA ASP A 715 0.01 -0.35 -18.81
C ASP A 715 1.37 0.16 -18.29
N LEU A 716 2.45 -0.02 -19.06
CA LEU A 716 3.81 0.36 -18.68
C LEU A 716 4.28 1.66 -19.34
N ASN A 717 4.70 2.63 -18.53
CA ASN A 717 5.36 3.83 -19.02
C ASN A 717 6.89 3.67 -18.96
N TRP A 718 7.46 3.22 -20.08
CA TRP A 718 8.91 3.05 -20.24
C TRP A 718 9.72 4.33 -19.98
N ASN A 719 9.17 5.52 -20.28
CA ASN A 719 9.87 6.78 -20.01
C ASN A 719 10.03 7.03 -18.50
N MET A 720 9.00 6.73 -17.70
CA MET A 720 9.07 6.90 -16.24
C MET A 720 10.07 5.93 -15.60
N LEU A 721 10.15 4.69 -16.10
CA LEU A 721 11.13 3.70 -15.64
C LEU A 721 12.58 4.13 -15.92
N ASN A 722 12.87 4.67 -17.11
CA ASN A 722 14.20 5.19 -17.44
C ASN A 722 14.56 6.43 -16.60
N ASN A 723 13.58 7.32 -16.32
CA ASN A 723 13.79 8.46 -15.41
C ASN A 723 14.06 8.00 -13.97
N ALA A 724 13.44 6.90 -13.52
CA ALA A 724 13.71 6.31 -12.21
C ALA A 724 15.10 5.65 -12.13
N GLU A 725 15.52 4.91 -13.15
CA GLU A 725 16.89 4.38 -13.23
C GLU A 725 17.92 5.51 -13.18
N ALA A 726 17.75 6.58 -13.96
CA ALA A 726 18.64 7.75 -13.96
C ALA A 726 18.67 8.50 -12.61
N PHE A 727 17.57 8.48 -11.85
CA PHE A 727 17.50 9.02 -10.49
C PHE A 727 18.30 8.15 -9.50
N HIS A 728 18.07 6.83 -9.47
CA HIS A 728 18.77 5.91 -8.57
C HIS A 728 20.27 5.76 -8.90
N ASP A 729 20.65 5.81 -10.18
CA ASP A 729 22.06 5.79 -10.62
C ASP A 729 22.86 7.02 -10.15
N VAL A 730 22.18 8.02 -9.56
CA VAL A 730 22.79 9.10 -8.78
C VAL A 730 22.53 8.94 -7.28
N LEU A 731 21.29 8.64 -6.89
CA LEU A 731 20.81 8.65 -5.51
C LEU A 731 21.50 7.61 -4.62
N ASP A 732 21.63 6.36 -5.08
CA ASP A 732 22.01 5.23 -4.23
C ASP A 732 23.46 5.34 -3.73
N LYS A 733 24.28 6.06 -4.52
CA LYS A 733 25.68 6.38 -4.27
C LYS A 733 25.87 7.49 -3.22
N ILE A 734 24.80 8.17 -2.79
CA ILE A 734 24.83 9.22 -1.76
C ILE A 734 24.69 8.59 -0.38
N ILE A 735 25.83 8.33 0.27
CA ILE A 735 25.85 7.85 1.66
C ILE A 735 25.60 9.05 2.59
N ILE A 736 24.43 9.04 3.23
CA ILE A 736 23.96 10.10 4.14
C ILE A 736 24.77 10.11 5.46
N THR A 737 25.05 8.93 5.99
CA THR A 737 25.71 8.62 7.27
C THR A 737 27.19 9.03 7.34
N ASP A 738 27.91 9.01 6.22
CA ASP A 738 29.36 9.33 6.12
C ASP A 738 29.63 10.77 5.61
N ASN A 739 28.61 11.63 5.50
CA ASN A 739 28.74 12.93 4.84
C ASN A 739 29.39 14.01 5.74
N SER A 740 30.60 14.46 5.38
CA SER A 740 31.34 15.49 6.13
C SER A 740 30.74 16.90 6.14
N LEU A 741 29.66 17.16 5.38
CA LEU A 741 28.99 18.47 5.30
C LEU A 741 27.64 18.50 6.04
N VAL A 742 27.01 17.35 6.23
CA VAL A 742 25.64 17.17 6.75
C VAL A 742 25.60 15.92 7.62
N GLU A 743 25.23 16.07 8.90
CA GLU A 743 25.11 14.91 9.79
C GLU A 743 23.85 14.11 9.42
N GLY A 744 24.07 12.90 8.90
CA GLY A 744 23.00 12.02 8.43
C GLY A 744 22.58 10.97 9.45
N TYR A 745 21.27 10.79 9.64
CA TYR A 745 20.69 9.83 10.58
C TYR A 745 19.49 9.12 9.95
N MET A 746 19.34 7.83 10.23
CA MET A 746 18.23 7.01 9.74
C MET A 746 17.48 6.38 10.91
N ILE A 747 16.15 6.34 10.81
CA ILE A 747 15.26 5.60 11.72
C ILE A 747 14.43 4.65 10.85
N ALA A 748 14.57 3.34 11.08
CA ALA A 748 13.81 2.28 10.44
C ALA A 748 13.00 1.52 11.49
N SER A 749 11.94 0.83 11.09
CA SER A 749 11.41 -0.30 11.88
C SER A 749 12.11 -1.58 11.41
N ASP A 750 12.32 -2.52 12.31
CA ASP A 750 13.02 -3.80 12.05
C ASP A 750 12.30 -5.00 12.65
N ARG A 751 10.97 -4.91 12.77
CA ARG A 751 10.13 -5.97 13.33
C ARG A 751 8.90 -6.27 12.48
N GLN A 752 8.32 -5.27 11.82
CA GLN A 752 7.10 -5.48 11.02
C GLN A 752 7.42 -6.39 9.83
N ALA A 753 6.65 -7.47 9.68
CA ALA A 753 6.78 -8.38 8.57
C ALA A 753 6.50 -7.63 7.25
N THR A 754 7.52 -7.55 6.40
CA THR A 754 7.48 -6.73 5.18
C THR A 754 7.67 -7.62 3.96
N PRO A 755 6.75 -7.61 2.96
CA PRO A 755 6.92 -8.35 1.73
C PRO A 755 8.21 -7.96 1.00
N VAL A 756 9.09 -8.94 0.76
CA VAL A 756 10.30 -8.73 -0.06
C VAL A 756 10.26 -9.48 -1.38
N LEU A 757 9.65 -10.66 -1.44
CA LEU A 757 9.52 -11.47 -2.66
C LEU A 757 8.04 -11.74 -2.94
N LEU A 758 7.57 -11.24 -4.09
CA LEU A 758 6.23 -11.49 -4.62
C LEU A 758 6.28 -12.56 -5.71
N ARG A 759 5.31 -13.47 -5.73
CA ARG A 759 5.19 -14.56 -6.70
C ARG A 759 3.80 -14.57 -7.32
N ASP A 760 3.71 -14.82 -8.62
CA ASP A 760 2.40 -15.00 -9.27
C ASP A 760 1.72 -16.30 -8.83
N TYR A 761 0.44 -16.20 -8.52
CA TYR A 761 -0.41 -17.33 -8.17
C TYR A 761 -1.69 -17.33 -9.01
N ILE A 762 -2.11 -18.50 -9.48
CA ILE A 762 -3.44 -18.67 -10.09
C ILE A 762 -4.43 -18.79 -8.94
N GLY A 763 -5.26 -17.75 -8.75
CA GLY A 763 -6.27 -17.72 -7.69
C GLY A 763 -7.21 -18.92 -7.74
N SER A 764 -7.80 -19.28 -6.61
CA SER A 764 -8.85 -20.30 -6.56
C SER A 764 -9.94 -19.97 -7.59
N LEU A 765 -10.38 -20.99 -8.35
CA LEU A 765 -11.30 -20.90 -9.49
C LEU A 765 -10.71 -20.35 -10.82
N GLY A 766 -9.43 -19.98 -10.89
CA GLY A 766 -8.74 -19.74 -12.17
C GLY A 766 -9.09 -18.42 -12.88
N ILE A 767 -9.57 -17.42 -12.13
CA ILE A 767 -9.78 -16.04 -12.59
C ILE A 767 -9.00 -15.13 -11.66
N LYS A 768 -8.30 -14.13 -12.25
CA LYS A 768 -7.23 -13.30 -11.65
C LYS A 768 -5.92 -14.06 -11.32
N HIS A 769 -4.83 -13.30 -11.41
CA HIS A 769 -3.53 -13.64 -10.86
C HIS A 769 -3.40 -12.89 -9.53
N GLU A 770 -3.29 -13.58 -8.41
CA GLU A 770 -3.00 -12.96 -7.11
C GLU A 770 -1.47 -12.90 -6.91
N ASN A 771 -0.97 -11.80 -6.33
CA ASN A 771 0.42 -11.70 -5.90
C ASN A 771 0.54 -12.40 -4.52
N LYS A 772 1.00 -13.65 -4.49
CA LYS A 772 1.34 -14.30 -3.22
C LYS A 772 2.65 -13.71 -2.69
N VAL A 773 2.67 -13.29 -1.42
CA VAL A 773 3.93 -13.03 -0.71
C VAL A 773 4.62 -14.36 -0.42
N GLU A 774 5.80 -14.58 -1.02
CA GLU A 774 6.56 -15.83 -0.88
C GLU A 774 7.68 -15.72 0.18
N LYS A 775 8.31 -14.53 0.30
CA LYS A 775 9.23 -14.21 1.41
C LYS A 775 8.87 -12.87 2.07
N LEU A 776 8.85 -12.89 3.40
CA LEU A 776 8.80 -11.75 4.30
C LEU A 776 10.20 -11.52 4.92
N GLU A 777 10.57 -10.27 5.15
CA GLU A 777 11.72 -9.88 5.96
C GLU A 777 11.34 -8.75 6.94
N ALA A 778 12.23 -8.41 7.87
CA ALA A 778 12.03 -7.32 8.82
C ALA A 778 11.98 -5.94 8.12
N GLY A 779 11.04 -5.08 8.52
CA GLY A 779 10.91 -3.70 8.05
C GLY A 779 9.81 -2.94 8.79
N ASP A 780 9.11 -2.06 8.08
CA ASP A 780 7.97 -1.27 8.58
C ASP A 780 6.59 -1.65 7.97
N GLY A 781 6.50 -2.79 7.27
CA GLY A 781 5.31 -3.27 6.57
C GLY A 781 5.14 -2.70 5.15
N THR A 782 6.01 -1.76 4.74
CA THR A 782 6.10 -1.24 3.36
C THR A 782 7.53 -1.22 2.85
N VAL A 783 8.48 -0.83 3.68
CA VAL A 783 9.90 -0.67 3.36
C VAL A 783 10.73 -1.68 4.14
N PRO A 784 11.43 -2.63 3.47
CA PRO A 784 12.33 -3.56 4.14
C PRO A 784 13.47 -2.82 4.85
N THR A 785 13.91 -3.30 6.02
CA THR A 785 14.95 -2.65 6.84
C THR A 785 16.22 -2.38 6.04
N VAL A 786 16.58 -3.30 5.14
CA VAL A 786 17.76 -3.18 4.26
C VAL A 786 17.63 -2.03 3.25
N SER A 787 16.42 -1.69 2.79
CA SER A 787 16.17 -0.49 1.99
C SER A 787 16.11 0.77 2.86
N ALA A 788 15.45 0.69 4.02
CA ALA A 788 15.37 1.78 5.00
C ALA A 788 16.74 2.24 5.52
N THR A 789 17.75 1.37 5.45
CA THR A 789 19.15 1.62 5.86
C THR A 789 20.13 1.79 4.70
N ASN A 790 19.68 1.84 3.43
CA ASN A 790 20.54 1.94 2.25
C ASN A 790 21.63 0.83 2.21
N GLY A 791 21.26 -0.41 2.58
CA GLY A 791 22.17 -1.55 2.69
C GLY A 791 23.13 -1.52 3.88
N GLN A 792 23.09 -0.49 4.74
CA GLN A 792 24.02 -0.30 5.86
C GLN A 792 23.49 -0.85 7.19
N ILE A 793 23.42 -2.16 7.35
CA ILE A 793 22.92 -2.80 8.59
C ILE A 793 23.83 -2.64 9.84
N GLN A 794 24.91 -1.86 9.78
CA GLN A 794 25.82 -1.59 10.90
C GLN A 794 26.41 -0.17 10.86
N HIS A 795 25.68 0.83 11.38
CA HIS A 795 26.21 2.18 11.60
C HIS A 795 25.70 2.81 12.91
N SER A 796 26.49 3.72 13.50
CA SER A 796 26.18 4.37 14.80
C SER A 796 25.10 5.46 14.74
N GLN A 797 24.72 5.86 13.52
CA GLN A 797 23.69 6.87 13.25
C GLN A 797 22.43 6.25 12.62
N ILE A 798 22.31 4.92 12.66
CA ILE A 798 21.14 4.16 12.25
C ILE A 798 20.47 3.61 13.51
N PHE A 799 19.17 3.87 13.61
CA PHE A 799 18.33 3.53 14.74
C PHE A 799 17.18 2.66 14.28
N TYR A 800 16.82 1.67 15.09
CA TYR A 800 15.72 0.75 14.82
C TYR A 800 14.65 0.91 15.89
N VAL A 801 13.41 1.20 15.48
CA VAL A 801 12.25 1.17 16.37
C VAL A 801 11.65 -0.23 16.38
N ASN A 802 11.29 -0.72 17.56
CA ASN A 802 10.77 -2.08 17.71
C ASN A 802 9.40 -2.29 17.06
N ASP A 803 8.54 -1.27 16.99
CA ASP A 803 7.10 -1.46 16.78
C ASP A 803 6.52 -0.37 15.86
N GLY A 804 5.36 -0.65 15.25
CA GLY A 804 4.56 0.31 14.47
C GLY A 804 4.80 0.28 12.95
N THR A 805 3.71 0.53 12.20
CA THR A 805 3.67 0.46 10.73
C THR A 805 4.25 1.72 10.06
N HIS A 806 4.55 1.63 8.75
CA HIS A 806 5.17 2.69 7.93
C HIS A 806 4.59 4.10 8.10
N GLY A 807 3.25 4.23 8.08
CA GLY A 807 2.58 5.52 8.25
C GLY A 807 2.59 6.02 9.70
N GLU A 808 2.79 5.13 10.66
CA GLU A 808 2.67 5.43 12.09
C GLU A 808 3.98 5.83 12.75
N LEU A 809 5.13 5.57 12.11
CA LEU A 809 6.46 5.92 12.61
C LEU A 809 6.56 7.36 13.14
N LEU A 810 5.85 8.31 12.54
CA LEU A 810 5.83 9.72 12.96
C LEU A 810 4.98 10.00 14.21
N LYS A 811 4.05 9.12 14.58
CA LYS A 811 3.22 9.20 15.81
C LYS A 811 3.90 8.52 17.01
N LEU A 812 4.91 7.68 16.79
CA LEU A 812 5.57 6.90 17.83
C LEU A 812 6.44 7.80 18.72
N SER A 813 6.11 7.86 20.02
CA SER A 813 6.91 8.59 21.03
C SER A 813 8.42 8.27 20.97
N PRO A 814 8.88 7.00 20.85
CA PRO A 814 10.29 6.70 20.65
C PRO A 814 10.94 7.42 19.46
N VAL A 815 10.28 7.41 18.30
CA VAL A 815 10.81 8.03 17.06
C VAL A 815 10.85 9.55 17.18
N ILE A 816 9.81 10.14 17.78
CA ILE A 816 9.75 11.59 18.06
C ILE A 816 10.87 11.99 19.03
N GLN A 817 11.02 11.31 20.17
CA GLN A 817 12.07 11.61 21.15
C GLN A 817 13.47 11.41 20.57
N LYS A 818 13.72 10.32 19.82
CA LYS A 818 15.00 10.09 19.12
C LYS A 818 15.27 11.19 18.09
N THR A 819 14.27 11.66 17.36
CA THR A 819 14.39 12.80 16.42
C THR A 819 14.77 14.09 17.16
N ILE A 820 14.11 14.40 18.28
CA ILE A 820 14.44 15.55 19.14
C ILE A 820 15.88 15.46 19.68
N HIS A 821 16.34 14.27 20.08
CA HIS A 821 17.74 14.02 20.51
C HIS A 821 18.74 14.16 19.36
N ILE A 822 18.39 13.74 18.14
CA ILE A 822 19.25 13.91 16.97
C ILE A 822 19.42 15.41 16.66
N LEU A 823 18.32 16.16 16.59
CA LEU A 823 18.33 17.59 16.28
C LEU A 823 19.11 18.41 17.33
N ASN A 824 18.92 18.13 18.62
CA ASN A 824 19.66 18.76 19.72
C ASN A 824 21.16 18.35 19.79
N GLY A 825 21.58 17.29 19.10
CA GLY A 825 23.00 16.86 19.01
C GLY A 825 23.40 15.80 20.04
N ASP A 826 22.44 15.18 20.70
CA ASP A 826 22.58 14.17 21.74
C ASP A 826 22.03 12.80 21.31
N PHE A 827 22.17 12.46 20.02
CA PHE A 827 21.67 11.22 19.38
C PHE A 827 22.06 9.91 20.12
N ASN A 828 23.22 9.90 20.79
CA ASN A 828 23.70 8.79 21.63
C ASN A 828 22.87 8.57 22.91
N THR A 829 21.90 9.42 23.22
CA THR A 829 20.98 9.23 24.36
C THR A 829 20.10 8.01 24.10
N PRO A 830 20.05 7.02 25.01
CA PRO A 830 19.10 5.92 24.92
C PRO A 830 17.66 6.44 24.92
N VAL A 831 16.80 5.78 24.14
CA VAL A 831 15.35 6.04 24.09
C VAL A 831 14.68 4.67 24.16
N GLU A 832 13.72 4.50 25.06
CA GLU A 832 12.97 3.25 25.19
C GLU A 832 12.23 2.95 23.87
N GLY A 833 12.16 1.67 23.48
CA GLY A 833 11.63 1.26 22.18
C GLY A 833 12.54 1.48 20.97
N ILE A 834 13.73 2.11 21.11
CA ILE A 834 14.69 2.28 20.02
C ILE A 834 16.08 1.68 20.32
N ARG A 835 16.56 0.86 19.39
CA ARG A 835 17.89 0.23 19.36
C ARG A 835 18.83 0.92 18.36
N SER A 836 20.10 0.53 18.40
CA SER A 836 21.16 0.96 17.47
C SER A 836 22.17 -0.17 17.26
N GLY A 837 22.70 -0.35 16.05
CA GLY A 837 23.68 -1.39 15.73
C GLY A 837 23.21 -2.27 14.57
N VAL A 838 22.90 -3.53 14.87
CA VAL A 838 22.31 -4.52 13.95
C VAL A 838 20.79 -4.51 14.16
N PRO A 839 19.96 -4.68 13.11
CA PRO A 839 18.53 -4.89 13.27
C PRO A 839 18.22 -6.21 14.01
N ALA A 840 16.96 -6.37 14.42
CA ALA A 840 16.39 -7.67 14.74
C ALA A 840 16.12 -8.46 13.46
N GLU A 841 16.14 -9.79 13.59
CA GLU A 841 15.67 -10.69 12.53
C GLU A 841 14.15 -10.86 12.64
N LEU A 842 13.49 -11.30 11.56
CA LEU A 842 12.06 -11.58 11.58
C LEU A 842 11.79 -12.94 12.26
N ASP A 843 11.35 -12.87 13.53
CA ASP A 843 10.91 -14.04 14.33
C ASP A 843 9.38 -14.01 14.53
N GLY A 844 8.73 -15.14 14.30
CA GLY A 844 7.28 -15.31 14.53
C GLY A 844 6.60 -16.30 13.59
N TYR A 845 5.29 -16.14 13.41
CA TYR A 845 4.46 -16.99 12.55
C TYR A 845 3.71 -16.14 11.52
N TYR A 846 3.87 -16.46 10.25
CA TYR A 846 3.04 -15.97 9.16
C TYR A 846 1.80 -16.87 9.00
N VAL A 847 0.63 -16.27 8.85
CA VAL A 847 -0.65 -16.93 8.62
C VAL A 847 -1.24 -16.39 7.32
N TYR A 848 -1.74 -17.28 6.48
CA TYR A 848 -2.41 -17.01 5.21
C TYR A 848 -3.73 -17.79 5.16
N ALA A 849 -4.83 -17.13 4.82
CA ALA A 849 -6.14 -17.75 4.66
C ALA A 849 -6.81 -17.26 3.37
N ALA A 850 -7.14 -18.18 2.47
CA ALA A 850 -7.86 -17.88 1.22
C ALA A 850 -9.38 -17.77 1.43
N CYS A 851 -10.06 -16.93 0.65
CA CYS A 851 -11.53 -16.81 0.66
C CYS A 851 -12.25 -18.15 0.37
N PRO A 852 -13.51 -18.35 0.84
CA PRO A 852 -14.41 -17.37 1.46
C PRO A 852 -14.52 -17.52 3.00
N VAL A 853 -13.45 -17.13 3.69
CA VAL A 853 -13.42 -16.88 5.14
C VAL A 853 -12.89 -15.49 5.44
N ASP A 854 -13.25 -14.95 6.59
CA ASP A 854 -12.52 -13.85 7.24
C ASP A 854 -11.66 -14.40 8.37
N LEU A 855 -10.40 -13.94 8.41
CA LEU A 855 -9.36 -14.36 9.35
C LEU A 855 -9.38 -13.47 10.58
N TYR A 856 -9.53 -14.06 11.76
CA TYR A 856 -9.35 -13.42 13.06
C TYR A 856 -8.17 -14.08 13.77
N VAL A 857 -7.27 -13.27 14.35
CA VAL A 857 -6.10 -13.75 15.10
C VAL A 857 -6.08 -13.09 16.46
N THR A 858 -5.94 -13.88 17.52
CA THR A 858 -5.91 -13.41 18.92
C THR A 858 -4.58 -13.77 19.57
N ASP A 859 -3.83 -12.78 20.05
CA ASP A 859 -2.53 -12.99 20.73
C ASP A 859 -2.69 -13.46 22.20
N SER A 860 -1.58 -13.77 22.88
CA SER A 860 -1.62 -14.26 24.26
C SER A 860 -2.04 -13.22 25.31
N GLU A 861 -2.09 -11.93 24.94
CA GLU A 861 -2.67 -10.86 25.76
C GLU A 861 -4.19 -10.75 25.58
N GLY A 862 -4.75 -11.37 24.52
CA GLY A 862 -6.16 -11.32 24.16
C GLY A 862 -6.53 -10.13 23.26
N GLN A 863 -5.55 -9.51 22.60
CA GLN A 863 -5.81 -8.51 21.56
C GLN A 863 -6.13 -9.24 20.25
N VAL A 864 -7.06 -8.70 19.45
CA VAL A 864 -7.54 -9.33 18.21
C VAL A 864 -7.11 -8.48 17.01
N ALA A 865 -6.65 -9.14 15.95
CA ALA A 865 -6.44 -8.57 14.62
C ALA A 865 -7.36 -9.26 13.59
N ASP A 866 -8.06 -8.46 12.79
CA ASP A 866 -9.16 -8.86 11.90
C ASP A 866 -9.40 -7.80 10.81
N PRO A 867 -10.34 -8.01 9.85
CA PRO A 867 -10.62 -7.07 8.75
C PRO A 867 -11.19 -5.69 9.15
N GLU A 868 -11.57 -5.47 10.41
CA GLU A 868 -11.98 -4.16 10.93
C GLU A 868 -10.86 -3.48 11.74
N THR A 869 -10.03 -4.26 12.43
CA THR A 869 -8.98 -3.75 13.34
C THR A 869 -7.60 -3.59 12.70
N TRP A 870 -7.26 -4.36 11.66
CA TRP A 870 -6.02 -4.27 10.88
C TRP A 870 -4.68 -4.50 11.61
N GLY A 871 -4.70 -4.86 12.90
CA GLY A 871 -3.50 -5.29 13.64
C GLY A 871 -3.46 -4.90 15.11
N THR A 872 -2.40 -5.33 15.78
CA THR A 872 -2.06 -5.02 17.19
C THR A 872 -0.56 -4.70 17.29
N SER A 873 -0.04 -4.42 18.48
CA SER A 873 1.41 -4.31 18.69
C SER A 873 2.18 -5.65 18.57
N ILE A 874 1.47 -6.77 18.39
CA ILE A 874 2.01 -8.13 18.33
C ILE A 874 1.66 -8.82 17.00
N ILE A 875 0.52 -8.44 16.39
CA ILE A 875 0.00 -9.00 15.14
C ILE A 875 -0.02 -7.94 14.04
N ASN A 876 0.76 -8.12 12.99
CA ASN A 876 0.68 -7.32 11.76
C ASN A 876 -0.36 -7.98 10.84
N TYR A 877 -1.42 -7.28 10.39
CA TYR A 877 -2.50 -7.88 9.59
C TYR A 877 -2.71 -7.14 8.27
N TRP A 878 -2.94 -7.86 7.17
CA TRP A 878 -3.22 -7.26 5.85
C TRP A 878 -4.04 -8.20 4.95
N ILE A 879 -4.52 -7.66 3.83
CA ILE A 879 -5.35 -8.38 2.84
C ILE A 879 -4.74 -8.15 1.45
N THR A 880 -4.60 -9.21 0.65
CA THR A 880 -4.19 -9.14 -0.78
C THR A 880 -5.20 -9.92 -1.61
N GLY A 881 -5.69 -9.37 -2.74
CA GLY A 881 -6.79 -9.99 -3.49
C GLY A 881 -8.00 -10.33 -2.62
N GLU A 882 -8.41 -11.60 -2.60
CA GLU A 882 -9.42 -12.13 -1.68
C GLU A 882 -8.82 -12.83 -0.44
N SER A 883 -7.48 -12.89 -0.35
CA SER A 883 -6.71 -13.60 0.68
C SER A 883 -6.37 -12.72 1.89
N LYS A 884 -6.45 -13.28 3.11
CA LYS A 884 -6.15 -12.61 4.38
C LYS A 884 -4.82 -13.09 4.95
N HIS A 885 -4.09 -12.18 5.58
CA HIS A 885 -2.72 -12.39 6.02
C HIS A 885 -2.51 -11.83 7.43
N ALA A 886 -1.73 -12.54 8.25
CA ALA A 886 -1.25 -12.03 9.52
C ALA A 886 0.19 -12.47 9.78
N PHE A 887 0.95 -11.68 10.54
CA PHE A 887 2.23 -12.10 11.12
C PHE A 887 2.24 -11.83 12.62
N ILE A 888 2.47 -12.89 13.41
CA ILE A 888 2.35 -12.90 14.86
C ILE A 888 3.73 -13.07 15.50
N HIS A 889 4.13 -12.13 16.35
CA HIS A 889 5.41 -12.17 17.09
C HIS A 889 5.35 -12.96 18.42
N ASP A 890 4.37 -13.85 18.57
CA ASP A 890 4.13 -14.69 19.75
C ASP A 890 4.14 -16.18 19.37
N ASP A 891 4.65 -17.03 20.25
CA ASP A 891 4.54 -18.49 20.14
C ASP A 891 3.11 -18.99 20.47
N ASN A 892 2.26 -18.16 21.06
CA ASN A 892 0.96 -18.56 21.60
C ASN A 892 -0.15 -17.63 21.09
N PHE A 893 -1.01 -18.14 20.21
CA PHE A 893 -2.13 -17.39 19.66
C PHE A 893 -3.27 -18.33 19.21
N GLU A 894 -4.45 -17.76 19.03
CA GLU A 894 -5.63 -18.43 18.50
C GLU A 894 -5.97 -17.84 17.13
N ILE A 895 -6.31 -18.70 16.16
CA ILE A 895 -6.87 -18.33 14.86
C ILE A 895 -8.32 -18.78 14.85
N ASP A 896 -9.23 -17.89 14.46
CA ASP A 896 -10.60 -18.22 14.05
C ASP A 896 -10.77 -17.84 12.57
N LEU A 897 -11.33 -18.75 11.77
CA LEU A 897 -11.79 -18.47 10.41
C LEU A 897 -13.32 -18.49 10.38
N LYS A 898 -13.95 -17.35 10.12
CA LYS A 898 -15.41 -17.25 10.00
C LYS A 898 -15.80 -17.38 8.54
N GLY A 899 -16.67 -18.33 8.21
CA GLY A 899 -17.13 -18.56 6.84
C GLY A 899 -18.04 -17.44 6.35
N THR A 900 -17.66 -16.79 5.26
CA THR A 900 -18.41 -15.68 4.63
C THR A 900 -19.25 -16.15 3.43
N GLY A 901 -19.04 -17.39 2.96
CA GLY A 901 -19.79 -17.98 1.86
C GLY A 901 -19.63 -19.49 1.75
N GLN A 902 -20.48 -20.08 0.90
CA GLN A 902 -20.41 -21.50 0.53
C GLN A 902 -19.18 -21.75 -0.35
N GLY A 903 -18.25 -22.58 0.11
CA GLY A 903 -17.00 -22.82 -0.62
C GLY A 903 -16.02 -23.74 0.11
N ILE A 904 -14.75 -23.56 -0.22
CA ILE A 904 -13.61 -24.15 0.48
C ILE A 904 -12.54 -23.08 0.70
N ALA A 905 -11.83 -23.14 1.82
CA ALA A 905 -10.68 -22.30 2.13
C ALA A 905 -9.41 -23.14 2.34
N ASP A 906 -8.26 -22.57 2.02
CA ASP A 906 -6.95 -23.11 2.37
C ASP A 906 -6.33 -22.19 3.46
N LEU A 907 -5.84 -22.78 4.56
CA LEU A 907 -5.11 -22.11 5.64
C LEU A 907 -3.66 -22.61 5.65
N VAL A 908 -2.71 -21.67 5.61
CA VAL A 908 -1.28 -21.95 5.69
C VAL A 908 -0.67 -21.18 6.87
N ILE A 909 0.19 -21.84 7.64
CA ILE A 909 0.94 -21.24 8.75
C ILE A 909 2.42 -21.55 8.52
N GLU A 910 3.24 -20.52 8.36
CA GLU A 910 4.70 -20.63 8.17
C GLU A 910 5.43 -20.05 9.38
N LYS A 911 6.36 -20.80 9.97
CA LYS A 911 7.20 -20.32 11.07
C LYS A 911 8.49 -19.69 10.53
N TYR A 912 8.87 -18.55 11.10
CA TYR A 912 10.11 -17.85 10.82
C TYR A 912 10.98 -17.82 12.09
N GLU A 913 12.24 -18.23 11.96
CA GLU A 913 13.24 -18.12 13.03
C GLU A 913 14.55 -17.55 12.44
N ASN A 914 15.07 -16.47 13.01
CA ASN A 914 16.21 -15.71 12.51
C ASN A 914 16.02 -15.23 11.05
N GLY A 915 14.81 -14.80 10.70
CA GLY A 915 14.48 -14.26 9.38
C GLY A 915 14.24 -15.29 8.27
N GLU A 916 14.44 -16.58 8.55
CA GLU A 916 14.28 -17.67 7.57
C GLU A 916 13.12 -18.61 7.92
N LYS A 917 12.47 -19.16 6.88
CA LYS A 917 11.29 -20.02 6.96
C LYS A 917 11.67 -21.43 7.42
N THR A 918 11.32 -21.82 8.66
CA THR A 918 11.80 -23.07 9.29
C THR A 918 10.80 -24.22 9.25
N GLU A 919 9.50 -23.92 9.32
CA GLU A 919 8.40 -24.88 9.31
C GLU A 919 7.21 -24.33 8.49
N ARG A 920 6.46 -25.19 7.81
CA ARG A 920 5.20 -24.83 7.13
C ARG A 920 4.14 -25.88 7.38
N TYR A 921 2.98 -25.44 7.84
CA TYR A 921 1.78 -26.22 8.10
C TYR A 921 0.72 -25.82 7.07
N SER A 922 0.07 -26.80 6.44
CA SER A 922 -1.00 -26.55 5.47
C SER A 922 -2.24 -27.35 5.86
N TYR A 923 -3.39 -26.68 5.85
CA TYR A 923 -4.72 -27.23 6.09
C TYR A 923 -5.58 -26.84 4.89
N LEU A 924 -5.99 -27.81 4.08
CA LEU A 924 -6.46 -27.57 2.71
C LEU A 924 -7.91 -28.01 2.54
N ALA A 925 -8.61 -27.34 1.62
CA ALA A 925 -10.02 -27.61 1.30
C ALA A 925 -10.97 -27.63 2.53
N ILE A 926 -10.71 -26.74 3.50
CA ILE A 926 -11.55 -26.54 4.69
C ILE A 926 -12.95 -26.13 4.20
N PRO A 927 -14.03 -26.89 4.49
CA PRO A 927 -15.36 -26.57 3.99
C PRO A 927 -15.93 -25.34 4.68
N THR A 928 -16.50 -24.40 3.91
CA THR A 928 -17.03 -23.13 4.44
C THR A 928 -18.50 -22.95 4.13
N ALA A 929 -19.22 -22.30 5.05
CA ALA A 929 -20.59 -21.84 4.89
C ALA A 929 -20.74 -20.44 5.52
N GLU A 930 -21.75 -19.67 5.11
CA GLU A 930 -22.12 -18.44 5.84
C GLU A 930 -22.47 -18.82 7.30
N GLY A 931 -21.62 -18.43 8.25
CA GLY A 931 -21.76 -18.73 9.68
C GLY A 931 -21.00 -19.95 10.21
N SER A 932 -20.26 -20.70 9.39
CA SER A 932 -19.35 -21.76 9.89
C SER A 932 -18.14 -21.17 10.62
N ASP A 933 -17.60 -21.86 11.62
CA ASP A 933 -16.44 -21.42 12.41
C ASP A 933 -15.34 -22.48 12.46
N VAL A 934 -14.09 -22.07 12.19
CA VAL A 934 -12.93 -22.96 12.23
C VAL A 934 -11.84 -22.38 13.09
N ARG A 935 -11.54 -23.07 14.19
CA ARG A 935 -10.63 -22.61 15.25
C ARG A 935 -9.35 -23.41 15.30
N LEU A 936 -8.21 -22.74 15.47
CA LEU A 936 -6.90 -23.33 15.68
C LEU A 936 -6.17 -22.62 16.83
N THR A 937 -5.52 -23.39 17.71
CA THR A 937 -4.57 -22.84 18.69
C THR A 937 -3.14 -23.15 18.26
N VAL A 938 -2.25 -22.18 18.38
CA VAL A 938 -0.79 -22.36 18.31
C VAL A 938 -0.23 -22.22 19.72
N SER A 939 0.67 -23.11 20.13
CA SER A 939 1.45 -22.96 21.37
C SER A 939 2.87 -23.52 21.15
N GLY A 940 3.71 -22.76 20.44
CA GLY A 940 5.00 -23.18 19.87
C GLY A 940 4.88 -24.15 18.68
N THR A 941 3.68 -24.67 18.40
CA THR A 941 3.35 -25.54 17.28
C THR A 941 1.84 -25.47 17.01
N PRO A 942 1.38 -25.34 15.75
CA PRO A 942 -0.04 -25.44 15.40
C PRO A 942 -0.67 -26.76 15.84
N GLN A 943 -1.88 -26.69 16.40
CA GLN A 943 -2.67 -27.86 16.78
C GLN A 943 -3.60 -28.32 15.64
N ASN A 944 -4.45 -29.31 15.90
CA ASN A 944 -5.54 -29.65 14.99
C ASN A 944 -6.57 -28.50 14.92
N LEU A 945 -7.19 -28.31 13.75
CA LEU A 945 -8.42 -27.53 13.61
C LEU A 945 -9.54 -28.14 14.44
N LEU A 946 -10.40 -27.28 14.98
CA LEU A 946 -11.75 -27.56 15.44
C LEU A 946 -12.71 -26.91 14.43
N ILE A 947 -13.69 -27.65 13.91
CA ILE A 947 -14.58 -27.18 12.83
C ILE A 947 -16.05 -27.31 13.28
N ASP A 948 -16.73 -26.16 13.35
CA ASP A 948 -18.18 -25.97 13.46
C ASP A 948 -18.70 -25.76 12.03
N THR A 949 -19.52 -26.70 11.56
CA THR A 949 -19.94 -26.75 10.15
C THR A 949 -21.29 -26.07 9.90
N ASP A 950 -22.13 -25.90 10.93
CA ASP A 950 -23.49 -25.38 10.79
C ASP A 950 -23.83 -24.13 11.65
N GLY A 951 -22.84 -23.63 12.41
CA GLY A 951 -22.89 -22.37 13.15
C GLY A 951 -23.62 -22.47 14.50
N ASP A 952 -23.76 -23.67 15.07
CA ASP A 952 -24.48 -23.87 16.35
C ASP A 952 -23.63 -23.50 17.59
N GLY A 953 -22.33 -23.26 17.42
CA GLY A 953 -21.39 -22.94 18.49
C GLY A 953 -20.80 -24.17 19.17
N THR A 954 -20.87 -25.33 18.53
CA THR A 954 -20.11 -26.53 18.89
C THR A 954 -19.21 -26.97 17.73
N TYR A 955 -18.19 -27.79 18.01
CA TYR A 955 -17.22 -28.23 17.00
C TYR A 955 -17.36 -29.73 16.76
N GLU A 956 -18.08 -30.14 15.71
CA GLU A 956 -18.39 -31.55 15.39
C GLU A 956 -17.13 -32.33 15.00
N THR A 957 -16.20 -31.67 14.31
CA THR A 957 -15.07 -32.33 13.64
C THR A 957 -13.74 -31.67 13.95
N THR A 958 -12.66 -32.42 13.70
CA THR A 958 -11.29 -31.94 13.90
C THR A 958 -10.39 -32.44 12.79
N ALA A 959 -9.51 -31.59 12.27
CA ALA A 959 -8.55 -31.92 11.21
C ALA A 959 -7.11 -31.69 11.68
N ALA A 960 -6.22 -32.64 11.41
CA ALA A 960 -4.78 -32.40 11.48
C ALA A 960 -4.34 -31.63 10.23
N PRO A 961 -3.17 -30.96 10.22
CA PRO A 961 -2.61 -30.43 8.98
C PRO A 961 -2.38 -31.57 7.98
N ASP A 962 -2.80 -31.35 6.73
CA ASP A 962 -2.61 -32.29 5.61
C ASP A 962 -1.11 -32.47 5.31
N ASN A 963 -0.33 -31.41 5.52
CA ASN A 963 1.11 -31.42 5.36
C ASN A 963 1.84 -30.53 6.37
N VAL A 964 3.02 -31.01 6.75
CA VAL A 964 4.00 -30.29 7.57
C VAL A 964 5.37 -30.45 6.92
N ALA A 965 5.91 -29.37 6.37
CA ALA A 965 7.23 -29.33 5.74
C ALA A 965 8.24 -28.59 6.63
N SER A 966 9.49 -29.07 6.65
CA SER A 966 10.60 -28.46 7.39
C SER A 966 11.97 -28.87 6.82
N GLY A 967 12.99 -28.05 7.08
CA GLY A 967 14.34 -28.27 6.57
C GLY A 967 14.40 -28.31 5.04
N ALA A 968 15.11 -29.29 4.48
CA ALA A 968 15.33 -29.41 3.03
C ALA A 968 14.06 -29.56 2.17
N ALA A 969 12.88 -29.78 2.77
CA ALA A 969 11.59 -29.74 2.05
C ALA A 969 11.02 -28.30 1.90
N LEU A 970 11.61 -27.30 2.56
CA LEU A 970 11.34 -25.87 2.36
C LEU A 970 12.40 -25.18 1.49
N GLU A 971 13.55 -25.83 1.30
CA GLU A 971 14.60 -25.41 0.36
C GLU A 971 14.23 -25.70 -1.11
N ASP A 972 13.12 -26.42 -1.36
CA ASP A 972 12.64 -26.74 -2.69
C ASP A 972 11.82 -25.60 -3.30
N THR A 973 12.35 -25.01 -4.37
CA THR A 973 11.74 -23.92 -5.14
C THR A 973 11.20 -24.40 -6.49
N THR A 974 11.29 -25.70 -6.78
CA THR A 974 10.89 -26.26 -8.07
C THR A 974 9.49 -26.88 -8.03
N GLY A 975 8.61 -26.42 -8.92
CA GLY A 975 7.29 -27.04 -9.10
C GLY A 975 7.35 -28.47 -9.64
N PRO A 976 6.36 -29.33 -9.32
CA PRO A 976 6.29 -30.70 -9.84
C PRO A 976 6.37 -30.85 -11.35
N VAL A 977 6.58 -32.10 -11.80
CA VAL A 977 6.34 -32.50 -13.20
C VAL A 977 5.09 -33.36 -13.26
N VAL A 978 4.02 -32.85 -13.89
CA VAL A 978 2.78 -33.58 -14.17
C VAL A 978 2.89 -34.33 -15.50
N THR A 979 2.36 -35.55 -15.53
CA THR A 979 2.36 -36.44 -16.70
C THR A 979 1.03 -37.17 -16.83
N SER A 980 0.68 -37.59 -18.05
CA SER A 980 -0.48 -38.44 -18.34
C SER A 980 -0.10 -39.63 -19.22
N ASP A 981 -0.95 -40.65 -19.27
CA ASP A 981 -0.82 -41.80 -20.18
C ASP A 981 -1.62 -41.64 -21.49
N LEU A 982 -2.22 -40.46 -21.72
CA LEU A 982 -3.01 -40.15 -22.91
C LEU A 982 -2.15 -40.24 -24.18
N ASN A 983 -2.65 -40.92 -25.21
CA ASN A 983 -1.93 -41.15 -26.46
C ASN A 983 -2.89 -41.03 -27.66
N GLY A 984 -2.83 -39.87 -28.33
CA GLY A 984 -3.79 -39.46 -29.36
C GLY A 984 -4.82 -38.47 -28.83
N ALA A 985 -5.58 -37.86 -29.76
CA ALA A 985 -6.60 -36.84 -29.46
C ALA A 985 -8.03 -37.24 -29.87
N TYR A 986 -8.19 -38.33 -30.63
CA TYR A 986 -9.47 -38.80 -31.17
C TYR A 986 -9.75 -40.24 -30.72
N PHE A 987 -10.94 -40.49 -30.20
CA PHE A 987 -11.30 -41.77 -29.56
C PHE A 987 -12.76 -42.16 -29.83
N ASN A 988 -13.03 -43.44 -30.05
CA ASN A 988 -14.38 -43.99 -30.29
C ASN A 988 -14.91 -44.92 -29.19
N GLN A 989 -14.32 -44.83 -28.00
CA GLN A 989 -14.69 -45.60 -26.81
C GLN A 989 -14.36 -44.78 -25.57
N ASP A 990 -14.93 -45.14 -24.41
CA ASP A 990 -14.68 -44.44 -23.14
C ASP A 990 -13.18 -44.28 -22.88
N VAL A 991 -12.76 -43.05 -22.57
CA VAL A 991 -11.35 -42.70 -22.33
C VAL A 991 -11.14 -42.58 -20.83
N ILE A 992 -10.13 -43.29 -20.32
CA ILE A 992 -9.61 -43.10 -18.96
C ILE A 992 -8.19 -42.58 -19.12
N VAL A 993 -7.90 -41.41 -18.53
CA VAL A 993 -6.57 -40.82 -18.49
C VAL A 993 -6.04 -40.92 -17.07
N ASN A 994 -4.94 -41.66 -16.89
CA ASN A 994 -4.23 -41.71 -15.63
C ASN A 994 -3.24 -40.55 -15.57
N ILE A 995 -3.27 -39.80 -14.47
CA ILE A 995 -2.36 -38.68 -14.20
C ILE A 995 -1.34 -39.13 -13.15
N SER A 996 -0.11 -38.64 -13.27
CA SER A 996 0.93 -38.83 -12.24
C SER A 996 1.82 -37.60 -12.17
N ALA A 997 2.07 -37.12 -10.95
CA ALA A 997 2.97 -36.02 -10.67
C ALA A 997 4.17 -36.49 -9.85
N HIS A 998 5.34 -35.91 -10.09
CA HIS A 998 6.59 -36.23 -9.39
C HIS A 998 7.36 -34.96 -9.01
N ASP A 999 7.93 -34.95 -7.81
CA ASP A 999 8.67 -33.83 -7.23
C ASP A 999 9.71 -34.31 -6.17
N GLN A 1000 10.63 -33.46 -5.71
CA GLN A 1000 11.64 -33.75 -4.68
C GLN A 1000 11.11 -33.55 -3.25
N SER A 1001 10.40 -32.46 -2.96
CA SER A 1001 9.63 -32.29 -1.71
C SER A 1001 8.46 -33.28 -1.62
N GLY A 1002 7.89 -33.61 -2.79
CA GLY A 1002 6.82 -34.59 -2.98
C GLY A 1002 5.46 -33.94 -3.21
N ILE A 1003 4.52 -34.70 -3.78
CA ILE A 1003 3.21 -34.16 -4.18
C ILE A 1003 2.27 -34.01 -2.98
N GLU A 1004 1.54 -32.90 -2.98
CA GLU A 1004 0.47 -32.55 -2.04
C GLU A 1004 -0.92 -32.85 -2.62
N LYS A 1005 -1.35 -32.07 -3.62
CA LYS A 1005 -2.64 -32.25 -4.32
C LYS A 1005 -2.49 -32.13 -5.84
N ILE A 1006 -3.39 -32.78 -6.59
CA ILE A 1006 -3.48 -32.68 -8.06
C ILE A 1006 -4.85 -32.11 -8.39
N MET A 1007 -4.91 -31.05 -9.20
CA MET A 1007 -6.14 -30.37 -9.61
C MET A 1007 -6.35 -30.50 -11.12
N TYR A 1008 -7.60 -30.50 -11.57
CA TYR A 1008 -7.96 -30.50 -12.99
C TYR A 1008 -9.14 -29.57 -13.28
N SER A 1009 -9.19 -29.05 -14.50
CA SER A 1009 -10.36 -28.40 -15.11
C SER A 1009 -10.71 -29.09 -16.43
N VAL A 1010 -11.99 -29.06 -16.81
CA VAL A 1010 -12.51 -29.55 -18.10
C VAL A 1010 -13.38 -28.46 -18.73
N ASN A 1011 -13.16 -28.17 -20.01
CA ASN A 1011 -13.87 -27.16 -20.81
C ASN A 1011 -13.93 -25.78 -20.14
N ASN A 1012 -12.80 -25.37 -19.53
CA ASN A 1012 -12.63 -24.13 -18.77
C ASN A 1012 -13.66 -23.96 -17.63
N GLY A 1013 -14.15 -25.07 -17.10
CA GLY A 1013 -15.00 -25.11 -15.91
C GLY A 1013 -14.22 -24.97 -14.60
N SER A 1014 -14.94 -25.01 -13.48
CA SER A 1014 -14.35 -24.93 -12.14
C SER A 1014 -13.32 -26.04 -11.89
N TRP A 1015 -12.15 -25.66 -11.38
CA TRP A 1015 -11.10 -26.60 -10.97
C TRP A 1015 -11.58 -27.53 -9.85
N SER A 1016 -11.15 -28.79 -9.88
CA SER A 1016 -11.52 -29.85 -8.93
C SER A 1016 -10.31 -30.72 -8.58
N GLU A 1017 -10.28 -31.31 -7.39
CA GLU A 1017 -9.19 -32.23 -7.00
C GLU A 1017 -9.33 -33.61 -7.66
N LEU A 1018 -8.22 -34.16 -8.14
CA LEU A 1018 -8.15 -35.46 -8.82
C LEU A 1018 -8.01 -36.63 -7.83
N VAL A 1019 -9.03 -36.80 -6.97
CA VAL A 1019 -9.08 -37.89 -6.00
C VAL A 1019 -9.06 -39.25 -6.71
N GLY A 1020 -7.95 -39.99 -6.59
CA GLY A 1020 -7.75 -41.30 -7.23
C GLY A 1020 -6.97 -41.28 -8.55
N GLY A 1021 -6.44 -40.14 -8.98
CA GLY A 1021 -5.39 -40.06 -10.01
C GLY A 1021 -5.81 -40.40 -11.45
N SER A 1022 -7.11 -40.45 -11.76
CA SER A 1022 -7.57 -40.72 -13.14
C SER A 1022 -8.88 -40.00 -13.50
N LEU A 1023 -8.93 -39.48 -14.72
CA LEU A 1023 -10.09 -38.80 -15.33
C LEU A 1023 -10.81 -39.77 -16.27
N THR A 1024 -12.15 -39.72 -16.32
CA THR A 1024 -12.96 -40.62 -17.16
C THR A 1024 -13.95 -39.84 -18.02
N PHE A 1025 -13.84 -40.00 -19.34
CA PHE A 1025 -14.69 -39.37 -20.35
C PHE A 1025 -15.53 -40.46 -21.03
N ASN A 1026 -16.86 -40.35 -20.96
CA ASN A 1026 -17.79 -41.38 -21.44
C ASN A 1026 -18.99 -40.86 -22.25
N GLN A 1027 -19.17 -39.55 -22.36
CA GLN A 1027 -20.12 -38.91 -23.27
C GLN A 1027 -19.41 -38.47 -24.55
N GLU A 1028 -20.15 -38.28 -25.64
CA GLU A 1028 -19.57 -37.76 -26.88
C GLU A 1028 -19.38 -36.24 -26.78
N GLY A 1029 -18.23 -35.75 -27.23
CA GLY A 1029 -17.88 -34.33 -27.20
C GLY A 1029 -16.39 -34.05 -27.35
N GLU A 1030 -16.06 -32.76 -27.46
CA GLU A 1030 -14.69 -32.26 -27.31
C GLU A 1030 -14.47 -31.80 -25.86
N TYR A 1031 -13.36 -32.23 -25.29
CA TYR A 1031 -12.95 -31.95 -23.92
C TYR A 1031 -11.54 -31.35 -23.92
N GLN A 1032 -11.45 -30.04 -23.71
CA GLN A 1032 -10.19 -29.36 -23.37
C GLN A 1032 -9.98 -29.54 -21.87
N THR A 1033 -8.82 -30.07 -21.46
CA THR A 1033 -8.55 -30.47 -20.08
C THR A 1033 -7.16 -29.99 -19.67
N SER A 1034 -7.07 -29.33 -18.52
CA SER A 1034 -5.83 -28.78 -17.98
C SER A 1034 -5.62 -29.32 -16.57
N VAL A 1035 -4.41 -29.80 -16.24
CA VAL A 1035 -4.14 -30.55 -15.01
C VAL A 1035 -2.83 -30.11 -14.37
N CYS A 1036 -2.87 -29.58 -13.14
CA CYS A 1036 -1.70 -29.12 -12.39
C CYS A 1036 -1.58 -29.85 -11.04
N ALA A 1037 -0.42 -29.76 -10.40
CA ALA A 1037 -0.15 -30.35 -9.09
C ALA A 1037 0.64 -29.39 -8.17
N LEU A 1038 0.34 -29.43 -6.88
CA LEU A 1038 1.02 -28.74 -5.80
C LEU A 1038 2.01 -29.70 -5.13
N ASP A 1039 3.19 -29.21 -4.76
CA ASP A 1039 4.15 -29.94 -3.93
C ASP A 1039 4.02 -29.63 -2.42
N LYS A 1040 4.92 -30.22 -1.62
CA LYS A 1040 4.96 -30.06 -0.17
C LYS A 1040 5.69 -28.82 0.33
N ALA A 1041 6.48 -28.15 -0.52
CA ALA A 1041 7.03 -26.82 -0.24
C ALA A 1041 6.00 -25.69 -0.46
N GLY A 1042 5.04 -25.93 -1.35
CA GLY A 1042 4.01 -24.99 -1.79
C GLY A 1042 4.17 -24.48 -3.23
N ASN A 1043 4.99 -25.12 -4.07
CA ASN A 1043 5.13 -24.79 -5.49
C ASN A 1043 4.05 -25.52 -6.32
N TRP A 1044 3.39 -24.80 -7.22
CA TRP A 1044 2.59 -25.42 -8.27
C TRP A 1044 3.46 -25.82 -9.46
N SER A 1045 2.91 -26.71 -10.26
CA SER A 1045 3.44 -27.12 -11.56
C SER A 1045 2.59 -26.57 -12.69
N GLU A 1046 3.23 -26.40 -13.85
CA GLU A 1046 2.54 -26.06 -15.09
C GLU A 1046 1.34 -26.96 -15.38
N PRO A 1047 0.23 -26.41 -15.91
CA PRO A 1047 -0.91 -27.20 -16.34
C PRO A 1047 -0.51 -28.10 -17.51
N LEU A 1048 -0.58 -29.42 -17.29
CA LEU A 1048 -0.57 -30.39 -18.37
C LEU A 1048 -1.90 -30.29 -19.13
N GLU A 1049 -1.87 -29.60 -20.26
CA GLU A 1049 -3.03 -29.41 -21.13
C GLU A 1049 -3.15 -30.51 -22.20
N PHE A 1050 -4.37 -30.97 -22.45
CA PHE A 1050 -4.68 -31.91 -23.53
C PHE A 1050 -6.13 -31.81 -23.99
N THR A 1051 -6.37 -32.22 -25.24
CA THR A 1051 -7.72 -32.26 -25.84
C THR A 1051 -8.13 -33.71 -26.13
N ILE A 1052 -9.34 -34.08 -25.72
CA ILE A 1052 -9.97 -35.37 -26.01
C ILE A 1052 -11.23 -35.12 -26.84
N CYS A 1053 -11.20 -35.52 -28.10
CA CYS A 1053 -12.37 -35.61 -28.96
C CYS A 1053 -12.90 -37.06 -28.89
N LEU A 1054 -13.94 -37.27 -28.09
CA LEU A 1054 -14.60 -38.57 -27.91
C LEU A 1054 -15.83 -38.63 -28.82
N ASP A 1055 -15.72 -39.41 -29.89
CA ASP A 1055 -16.72 -39.51 -30.96
C ASP A 1055 -17.02 -40.98 -31.27
N LYS A 1056 -18.23 -41.42 -30.95
CA LYS A 1056 -18.68 -42.82 -31.10
C LYS A 1056 -19.66 -42.97 -32.26
N THR A 1057 -19.90 -41.89 -33.01
CA THR A 1057 -20.89 -41.80 -34.06
C THR A 1057 -20.21 -41.97 -35.42
N ALA A 1058 -20.77 -42.83 -36.28
CA ALA A 1058 -20.14 -43.14 -37.56
C ALA A 1058 -20.53 -42.11 -38.65
N PRO A 1059 -19.58 -41.66 -39.49
CA PRO A 1059 -19.78 -40.54 -40.41
C PRO A 1059 -20.86 -40.81 -41.47
N VAL A 1060 -21.62 -39.78 -41.85
CA VAL A 1060 -22.79 -39.91 -42.72
C VAL A 1060 -22.40 -39.75 -44.20
N ILE A 1061 -22.50 -40.82 -45.00
CA ILE A 1061 -22.20 -40.78 -46.44
C ILE A 1061 -23.35 -40.15 -47.24
N ILE A 1062 -23.07 -38.96 -47.77
CA ILE A 1062 -23.92 -38.20 -48.68
C ILE A 1062 -23.47 -38.51 -50.11
N THR A 1063 -24.42 -38.78 -51.01
CA THR A 1063 -24.11 -39.16 -52.40
C THR A 1063 -25.32 -38.94 -53.29
N ASN A 1064 -25.06 -38.56 -54.55
CA ASN A 1064 -26.10 -38.30 -55.54
C ASN A 1064 -26.76 -39.56 -56.15
N PHE A 1065 -26.39 -40.77 -55.71
CA PHE A 1065 -27.00 -42.03 -56.18
C PHE A 1065 -28.03 -42.63 -55.22
N ALA A 1066 -29.17 -43.04 -55.80
CA ALA A 1066 -30.08 -44.02 -55.21
C ALA A 1066 -29.62 -45.45 -55.56
N ASP A 1067 -29.79 -46.39 -54.64
CA ASP A 1067 -29.57 -47.82 -54.91
C ASP A 1067 -30.58 -48.36 -55.93
N GLY A 1068 -30.13 -49.24 -56.81
CA GLY A 1068 -30.93 -49.84 -57.88
C GLY A 1068 -31.18 -48.94 -59.10
N ILE A 1069 -30.49 -47.80 -59.24
CA ILE A 1069 -30.68 -46.89 -60.37
C ILE A 1069 -30.26 -47.53 -61.71
N GLU A 1070 -31.15 -47.49 -62.72
CA GLU A 1070 -30.81 -47.89 -64.09
C GLU A 1070 -30.27 -46.69 -64.88
N ILE A 1071 -29.09 -46.84 -65.50
CA ILE A 1071 -28.43 -45.79 -66.30
C ILE A 1071 -28.28 -46.27 -67.75
N GLU A 1072 -28.80 -45.49 -68.70
CA GLU A 1072 -28.66 -45.76 -70.14
C GLU A 1072 -27.20 -45.64 -70.58
N ARG A 1073 -26.63 -46.74 -71.07
CA ARG A 1073 -25.27 -46.78 -71.63
C ARG A 1073 -25.17 -45.97 -72.93
N PHE A 1074 -24.83 -44.69 -72.83
CA PHE A 1074 -24.52 -43.81 -73.95
C PHE A 1074 -23.97 -42.44 -73.48
N SER A 1075 -24.29 -42.03 -72.26
CA SER A 1075 -23.85 -40.79 -71.61
C SER A 1075 -22.69 -41.02 -70.63
N SER A 1076 -22.14 -39.95 -70.08
CA SER A 1076 -21.54 -40.01 -68.76
C SER A 1076 -22.63 -40.02 -67.66
N PHE A 1077 -22.22 -40.27 -66.42
CA PHE A 1077 -22.94 -39.84 -65.23
C PHE A 1077 -21.94 -39.26 -64.23
N THR A 1078 -22.29 -38.17 -63.56
CA THR A 1078 -21.43 -37.51 -62.57
C THR A 1078 -21.57 -38.20 -61.22
N ILE A 1079 -20.46 -38.59 -60.61
CA ILE A 1079 -20.38 -38.94 -59.19
C ILE A 1079 -20.14 -37.65 -58.40
N SER A 1080 -20.86 -37.48 -57.29
CA SER A 1080 -20.49 -36.57 -56.20
C SER A 1080 -20.83 -37.27 -54.89
N ASN A 1081 -19.77 -37.68 -54.18
CA ASN A 1081 -19.81 -38.36 -52.89
C ASN A 1081 -19.07 -37.48 -51.88
N SER A 1082 -19.74 -37.16 -50.78
CA SER A 1082 -19.14 -36.56 -49.59
C SER A 1082 -19.45 -37.41 -48.36
N ALA A 1083 -18.76 -37.14 -47.26
CA ALA A 1083 -19.17 -37.58 -45.95
C ALA A 1083 -19.24 -36.36 -45.05
N ASP A 1084 -20.24 -36.35 -44.18
CA ASP A 1084 -20.45 -35.35 -43.15
C ASP A 1084 -20.23 -36.00 -41.79
N ASP A 1085 -19.58 -35.28 -40.89
CA ASP A 1085 -19.37 -35.68 -39.52
C ASP A 1085 -19.39 -34.45 -38.61
N GLN A 1086 -19.94 -34.60 -37.41
CA GLN A 1086 -20.28 -33.49 -36.53
C GLN A 1086 -19.27 -33.24 -35.41
N LEU A 1087 -18.25 -34.08 -35.25
CA LEU A 1087 -17.34 -33.99 -34.10
C LEU A 1087 -15.87 -34.28 -34.45
N SER A 1088 -15.48 -35.51 -34.73
CA SER A 1088 -14.06 -35.81 -35.03
C SER A 1088 -13.64 -35.40 -36.45
N GLY A 1089 -14.59 -35.34 -37.38
CA GLY A 1089 -14.40 -34.99 -38.78
C GLY A 1089 -13.82 -36.12 -39.63
N ILE A 1090 -13.94 -35.98 -40.95
CA ILE A 1090 -13.53 -37.04 -41.90
C ILE A 1090 -12.00 -37.13 -42.03
N GLU A 1091 -11.43 -38.30 -41.73
CA GLU A 1091 -10.03 -38.64 -42.02
C GLU A 1091 -9.89 -39.22 -43.44
N GLN A 1092 -10.81 -40.11 -43.84
CA GLN A 1092 -10.76 -40.77 -45.14
C GLN A 1092 -12.15 -40.91 -45.76
N LEU A 1093 -12.30 -40.40 -46.99
CA LEU A 1093 -13.41 -40.77 -47.88
C LEU A 1093 -12.86 -41.46 -49.12
N SER A 1094 -13.35 -42.65 -49.42
CA SER A 1094 -12.93 -43.43 -50.60
C SER A 1094 -14.12 -44.05 -51.32
N THR A 1095 -14.07 -44.03 -52.66
CA THR A 1095 -15.06 -44.66 -53.53
C THR A 1095 -14.39 -45.72 -54.39
N THR A 1096 -15.02 -46.90 -54.51
CA THR A 1096 -14.65 -47.91 -55.50
C THR A 1096 -15.83 -48.25 -56.39
N LEU A 1097 -15.55 -48.61 -57.65
CA LEU A 1097 -16.51 -49.15 -58.62
C LEU A 1097 -15.99 -50.53 -59.06
N ASP A 1098 -16.78 -51.57 -58.78
CA ASP A 1098 -16.42 -52.99 -58.94
C ASP A 1098 -15.07 -53.38 -58.29
N GLY A 1099 -14.71 -52.68 -57.19
CA GLY A 1099 -13.44 -52.86 -56.48
C GLY A 1099 -12.23 -52.11 -57.07
N GLN A 1100 -12.40 -51.29 -58.11
CA GLN A 1100 -11.38 -50.34 -58.56
C GLN A 1100 -11.60 -48.98 -57.89
N ILE A 1101 -10.54 -48.38 -57.33
CA ILE A 1101 -10.60 -47.04 -56.71
C ILE A 1101 -10.87 -46.00 -57.80
N ILE A 1102 -11.81 -45.10 -57.52
CA ILE A 1102 -12.19 -43.97 -58.36
C ILE A 1102 -12.25 -42.69 -57.52
N ALA A 1103 -12.31 -41.52 -58.18
CA ALA A 1103 -12.49 -40.25 -57.50
C ALA A 1103 -13.87 -40.18 -56.82
N ASN A 1104 -13.95 -39.47 -55.70
CA ASN A 1104 -15.21 -39.21 -55.00
C ASN A 1104 -16.10 -38.20 -55.75
N GLU A 1105 -15.53 -37.43 -56.68
CA GLU A 1105 -16.26 -36.56 -57.61
C GLU A 1105 -15.76 -36.72 -59.04
N GLY A 1106 -16.67 -36.61 -60.03
CA GLY A 1106 -16.33 -36.55 -61.46
C GLY A 1106 -17.21 -37.41 -62.38
N ASP A 1107 -17.08 -37.21 -63.68
CA ASP A 1107 -17.86 -37.93 -64.70
C ASP A 1107 -17.31 -39.33 -65.01
N ILE A 1108 -18.17 -40.35 -64.90
CA ILE A 1108 -17.91 -41.72 -65.34
C ILE A 1108 -18.56 -41.96 -66.70
N ASP A 1109 -17.77 -42.36 -67.70
CA ASP A 1109 -18.28 -42.75 -69.03
C ASP A 1109 -18.88 -44.17 -69.01
N THR A 1110 -20.17 -44.28 -69.29
CA THR A 1110 -20.86 -45.58 -69.36
C THR A 1110 -20.36 -46.48 -70.50
N GLU A 1111 -19.71 -45.94 -71.53
CA GLU A 1111 -19.09 -46.76 -72.58
C GLU A 1111 -17.94 -47.64 -72.04
N ALA A 1112 -17.29 -47.23 -70.94
CA ALA A 1112 -16.21 -47.99 -70.30
C ALA A 1112 -16.72 -49.18 -69.45
N LEU A 1113 -17.94 -49.09 -68.93
CA LEU A 1113 -18.56 -50.14 -68.09
C LEU A 1113 -19.16 -51.26 -68.94
N SER A 1114 -19.45 -52.42 -68.33
CA SER A 1114 -20.18 -53.49 -69.00
C SER A 1114 -21.69 -53.24 -68.98
N PHE A 1115 -22.50 -54.22 -69.42
CA PHE A 1115 -23.94 -54.17 -69.22
C PHE A 1115 -24.35 -55.12 -68.08
N GLY A 1116 -25.29 -54.69 -67.24
CA GLY A 1116 -25.71 -55.42 -66.05
C GLY A 1116 -25.51 -54.61 -64.78
N ASN A 1117 -25.49 -55.29 -63.63
CA ASN A 1117 -25.29 -54.66 -62.33
C ASN A 1117 -23.79 -54.40 -62.10
N HIS A 1118 -23.50 -53.21 -61.59
CA HIS A 1118 -22.19 -52.73 -61.17
C HIS A 1118 -22.31 -52.22 -59.73
N THR A 1119 -21.28 -52.40 -58.90
CA THR A 1119 -21.32 -52.06 -57.48
C THR A 1119 -20.39 -50.89 -57.18
N ILE A 1120 -20.97 -49.77 -56.76
CA ILE A 1120 -20.23 -48.69 -56.09
C ILE A 1120 -20.16 -49.04 -54.60
N ILE A 1121 -18.98 -48.94 -54.00
CA ILE A 1121 -18.79 -49.01 -52.54
C ILE A 1121 -18.13 -47.69 -52.12
N ILE A 1122 -18.82 -46.95 -51.26
CA ILE A 1122 -18.30 -45.73 -50.63
C ILE A 1122 -17.96 -46.08 -49.18
N THR A 1123 -16.74 -45.77 -48.75
CA THR A 1123 -16.28 -45.95 -47.37
C THR A 1123 -15.83 -44.61 -46.83
N ALA A 1124 -16.44 -44.19 -45.72
CA ALA A 1124 -16.04 -43.03 -44.94
C ALA A 1124 -15.50 -43.51 -43.59
N VAL A 1125 -14.38 -42.91 -43.16
CA VAL A 1125 -13.75 -43.10 -41.85
C VAL A 1125 -13.50 -41.70 -41.27
N ASP A 1126 -13.92 -41.50 -40.03
CA ASP A 1126 -13.64 -40.28 -39.27
C ASP A 1126 -12.26 -40.36 -38.58
N LYS A 1127 -11.87 -39.31 -37.83
CA LYS A 1127 -10.59 -39.31 -37.11
C LYS A 1127 -10.59 -40.15 -35.83
N ALA A 1128 -11.76 -40.43 -35.25
CA ALA A 1128 -11.91 -41.36 -34.13
C ALA A 1128 -11.83 -42.85 -34.56
N GLY A 1129 -11.90 -43.11 -35.88
CA GLY A 1129 -11.83 -44.43 -36.49
C GLY A 1129 -13.18 -45.11 -36.70
N ASN A 1130 -14.32 -44.45 -36.48
CA ASN A 1130 -15.61 -45.03 -36.85
C ASN A 1130 -15.73 -45.10 -38.38
N THR A 1131 -16.36 -46.16 -38.88
CA THR A 1131 -16.37 -46.47 -40.31
C THR A 1131 -17.78 -46.74 -40.81
N THR A 1132 -18.24 -45.91 -41.75
CA THR A 1132 -19.47 -46.14 -42.51
C THR A 1132 -19.14 -46.70 -43.89
N ILE A 1133 -19.81 -47.78 -44.28
CA ILE A 1133 -19.70 -48.36 -45.63
C ILE A 1133 -21.08 -48.39 -46.28
N ARG A 1134 -21.21 -47.74 -47.44
CA ARG A 1134 -22.44 -47.68 -48.24
C ARG A 1134 -22.24 -48.39 -49.57
N HIS A 1135 -22.97 -49.48 -49.77
CA HIS A 1135 -23.05 -50.19 -51.05
C HIS A 1135 -24.19 -49.61 -51.90
N ILE A 1136 -23.93 -49.37 -53.18
CA ILE A 1136 -24.90 -48.88 -54.17
C ILE A 1136 -24.78 -49.71 -55.44
N THR A 1137 -25.86 -50.34 -55.83
CA THR A 1137 -25.98 -51.08 -57.09
C THR A 1137 -26.47 -50.13 -58.18
N ILE A 1138 -25.66 -49.88 -59.20
CA ILE A 1138 -26.12 -49.23 -60.44
C ILE A 1138 -26.31 -50.31 -61.51
N LYS A 1139 -27.31 -50.18 -62.37
CA LYS A 1139 -27.53 -51.11 -63.49
C LYS A 1139 -27.33 -50.39 -64.82
N ILE A 1140 -26.29 -50.78 -65.56
CA ILE A 1140 -25.99 -50.23 -66.88
C ILE A 1140 -26.85 -50.96 -67.92
N THR A 1141 -27.75 -50.22 -68.57
CA THR A 1141 -28.78 -50.74 -69.50
C THR A 1141 -28.63 -50.18 -70.91
N ALA A 1142 -29.36 -50.74 -71.87
CA ALA A 1142 -29.56 -50.15 -73.20
C ALA A 1142 -31.04 -50.19 -73.60
N SER A 1143 -31.41 -49.34 -74.55
CA SER A 1143 -32.77 -49.24 -75.07
C SER A 1143 -32.77 -49.06 -76.60
N MET A 1144 -33.95 -49.12 -77.22
CA MET A 1144 -34.11 -48.73 -78.63
C MET A 1144 -33.58 -47.29 -78.88
N SER A 1145 -33.69 -46.42 -77.87
CA SER A 1145 -33.19 -45.05 -77.89
C SER A 1145 -31.67 -44.99 -77.87
N THR A 1146 -30.98 -45.72 -76.98
CA THR A 1146 -29.50 -45.72 -76.96
C THR A 1146 -28.91 -46.25 -78.26
N VAL A 1147 -29.44 -47.34 -78.80
CA VAL A 1147 -29.05 -47.86 -80.13
C VAL A 1147 -29.31 -46.81 -81.21
N GLY A 1148 -30.43 -46.08 -81.12
CA GLY A 1148 -30.78 -44.97 -82.00
C GLY A 1148 -29.78 -43.82 -81.98
N LYS A 1149 -29.34 -43.40 -80.79
CA LYS A 1149 -28.30 -42.37 -80.58
C LYS A 1149 -26.92 -42.86 -81.05
N LEU A 1150 -26.63 -44.15 -80.89
CA LEU A 1150 -25.36 -44.78 -81.29
C LEU A 1150 -25.24 -44.90 -82.83
N VAL A 1151 -26.34 -45.18 -83.53
CA VAL A 1151 -26.41 -45.07 -85.00
C VAL A 1151 -26.16 -43.63 -85.47
N ASP A 1152 -26.66 -42.62 -84.74
CA ASP A 1152 -26.40 -41.20 -85.08
C ASP A 1152 -24.92 -40.86 -84.87
N ARG A 1153 -24.35 -41.20 -83.71
CA ARG A 1153 -22.93 -40.97 -83.37
C ARG A 1153 -22.02 -41.58 -84.44
N TYR A 1154 -22.25 -42.83 -84.83
CA TYR A 1154 -21.41 -43.51 -85.83
C TYR A 1154 -21.63 -42.99 -87.26
N TYR A 1155 -22.79 -42.45 -87.61
CA TYR A 1155 -22.96 -41.73 -88.88
C TYR A 1155 -22.22 -40.38 -88.87
N GLN A 1156 -22.22 -39.68 -87.74
CA GLN A 1156 -21.49 -38.41 -87.58
C GLN A 1156 -19.96 -38.59 -87.53
N SER A 1157 -19.44 -39.66 -86.93
CA SER A 1157 -18.01 -40.00 -86.97
C SER A 1157 -17.53 -40.53 -88.33
N GLY A 1158 -18.45 -40.77 -89.28
CA GLY A 1158 -18.16 -41.38 -90.58
C GLY A 1158 -17.97 -42.90 -90.52
N GLU A 1159 -18.10 -43.52 -89.35
CA GLU A 1159 -17.98 -44.97 -89.19
C GLU A 1159 -19.15 -45.72 -89.83
N ILE A 1160 -20.34 -45.12 -89.91
CA ILE A 1160 -21.40 -45.46 -90.88
C ILE A 1160 -21.22 -44.54 -92.09
N ASN A 1161 -20.51 -45.00 -93.11
CA ASN A 1161 -20.10 -44.17 -94.26
C ASN A 1161 -21.18 -43.96 -95.33
N ASN A 1162 -22.42 -44.41 -95.09
CA ASN A 1162 -23.46 -44.48 -96.12
C ASN A 1162 -24.83 -44.01 -95.59
N THR A 1163 -25.34 -42.90 -96.15
CA THR A 1163 -26.60 -42.27 -95.75
C THR A 1163 -27.84 -43.16 -95.94
N ILE A 1164 -27.84 -44.08 -96.91
CA ILE A 1164 -28.96 -45.01 -97.13
C ILE A 1164 -28.95 -46.10 -96.06
N VAL A 1165 -27.77 -46.60 -95.68
CA VAL A 1165 -27.61 -47.55 -94.57
C VAL A 1165 -28.03 -46.90 -93.25
N TYR A 1166 -27.55 -45.68 -92.97
CA TYR A 1166 -27.96 -44.90 -91.81
C TYR A 1166 -29.48 -44.70 -91.72
N ARG A 1167 -30.13 -44.19 -92.78
CA ARG A 1167 -31.59 -43.99 -92.79
C ARG A 1167 -32.36 -45.29 -92.58
N GLY A 1168 -31.99 -46.36 -93.28
CA GLY A 1168 -32.63 -47.67 -93.11
C GLY A 1168 -32.42 -48.29 -91.73
N LEU A 1169 -31.33 -47.97 -91.02
CA LEU A 1169 -31.15 -48.35 -89.62
C LEU A 1169 -32.03 -47.52 -88.68
N LYS A 1170 -32.19 -46.21 -88.91
CA LYS A 1170 -33.09 -45.36 -88.12
C LYS A 1170 -34.57 -45.73 -88.31
N GLU A 1171 -34.99 -46.06 -89.53
CA GLU A 1171 -36.33 -46.60 -89.82
C GLU A 1171 -36.62 -47.90 -89.04
N LEU A 1172 -35.65 -48.82 -88.98
CA LEU A 1172 -35.76 -50.08 -88.22
C LEU A 1172 -35.72 -49.91 -86.69
N LEU A 1173 -35.33 -48.74 -86.17
CA LEU A 1173 -35.40 -48.41 -84.74
C LEU A 1173 -36.65 -47.60 -84.38
N ALA A 1174 -37.30 -46.97 -85.34
CA ALA A 1174 -38.53 -46.20 -85.14
C ALA A 1174 -39.79 -47.07 -84.90
N HIS A 1175 -39.64 -48.40 -84.82
CA HIS A 1175 -40.71 -49.35 -84.56
C HIS A 1175 -40.25 -50.32 -83.44
N ASP A 1176 -40.87 -50.23 -82.25
CA ASP A 1176 -40.47 -50.84 -80.97
C ASP A 1176 -40.30 -52.37 -80.92
N ILE A 1177 -40.62 -53.08 -82.00
CA ILE A 1177 -40.67 -54.55 -82.07
C ILE A 1177 -39.57 -55.12 -83.01
N THR A 1178 -38.81 -54.27 -83.72
CA THR A 1178 -38.00 -54.69 -84.89
C THR A 1178 -36.48 -54.83 -84.69
N LEU A 1179 -36.03 -55.11 -83.47
CA LEU A 1179 -34.60 -55.28 -83.15
C LEU A 1179 -33.88 -56.40 -83.93
N LEU A 1180 -34.55 -57.54 -84.17
CA LEU A 1180 -33.94 -58.66 -84.93
C LEU A 1180 -33.68 -58.28 -86.42
N PRO A 1181 -34.65 -57.69 -87.16
CA PRO A 1181 -34.39 -57.05 -88.45
C PRO A 1181 -33.23 -56.05 -88.43
N PHE A 1182 -33.15 -55.19 -87.41
CA PHE A 1182 -32.04 -54.24 -87.23
C PHE A 1182 -30.68 -54.95 -87.10
N MET A 1183 -30.57 -55.93 -86.21
CA MET A 1183 -29.33 -56.71 -86.03
C MET A 1183 -28.91 -57.45 -87.30
N LEU A 1184 -29.85 -58.05 -88.03
CA LEU A 1184 -29.57 -58.70 -89.32
C LEU A 1184 -29.07 -57.70 -90.35
N LYS A 1185 -29.63 -56.47 -90.37
CA LYS A 1185 -29.16 -55.40 -91.24
C LYS A 1185 -27.74 -54.97 -90.90
N VAL A 1186 -27.42 -54.74 -89.62
CA VAL A 1186 -26.05 -54.40 -89.15
C VAL A 1186 -25.06 -55.52 -89.47
N LYS A 1187 -25.38 -56.78 -89.15
CA LYS A 1187 -24.53 -57.95 -89.47
C LYS A 1187 -24.25 -58.08 -90.97
N ALA A 1188 -25.21 -57.71 -91.83
CA ALA A 1188 -25.06 -57.76 -93.30
C ALA A 1188 -24.22 -56.62 -93.91
N VAL A 1189 -23.98 -55.50 -93.20
CA VAL A 1189 -23.17 -54.35 -93.70
C VAL A 1189 -21.88 -54.11 -92.92
N ARG A 1190 -21.63 -54.91 -91.88
CA ARG A 1190 -20.43 -54.89 -91.04
C ARG A 1190 -19.14 -55.03 -91.85
N GLY A 1191 -18.26 -54.05 -91.73
CA GLY A 1191 -17.01 -53.97 -92.48
C GLY A 1191 -17.16 -53.54 -93.94
N ILE A 1192 -18.35 -53.09 -94.37
CA ILE A 1192 -18.64 -52.60 -95.73
C ILE A 1192 -19.10 -51.14 -95.68
N HIS A 1193 -20.19 -50.88 -94.94
CA HIS A 1193 -20.75 -49.53 -94.76
C HIS A 1193 -20.83 -49.09 -93.30
N ILE A 1194 -20.47 -49.98 -92.37
CA ILE A 1194 -20.26 -49.69 -90.96
C ILE A 1194 -18.88 -50.26 -90.62
N THR A 1195 -18.03 -49.55 -89.86
CA THR A 1195 -16.76 -50.13 -89.38
C THR A 1195 -17.04 -51.39 -88.55
N LYS A 1196 -16.09 -52.33 -88.50
CA LYS A 1196 -16.28 -53.56 -87.70
C LYS A 1196 -16.56 -53.24 -86.21
N PRO A 1197 -15.78 -52.36 -85.54
CA PRO A 1197 -16.04 -51.99 -84.14
C PRO A 1197 -17.41 -51.33 -83.91
N ALA A 1198 -17.82 -50.38 -84.75
CA ALA A 1198 -19.13 -49.73 -84.63
C ALA A 1198 -20.28 -50.72 -84.85
N ALA A 1199 -20.14 -51.64 -85.81
CA ALA A 1199 -21.11 -52.70 -86.04
C ALA A 1199 -21.15 -53.71 -84.88
N ASP A 1200 -20.01 -54.04 -84.27
CA ASP A 1200 -19.95 -54.93 -83.12
C ASP A 1200 -20.62 -54.29 -81.90
N LYS A 1201 -20.26 -53.05 -81.53
CA LYS A 1201 -20.94 -52.31 -80.43
C LYS A 1201 -22.45 -52.16 -80.64
N LEU A 1202 -22.90 -51.85 -81.86
CA LEU A 1202 -24.34 -51.80 -82.18
C LEU A 1202 -25.04 -53.15 -81.95
N LEU A 1203 -24.35 -54.27 -82.15
CA LEU A 1203 -24.89 -55.60 -81.94
C LEU A 1203 -24.85 -56.03 -80.47
N ASP A 1204 -23.79 -55.70 -79.74
CA ASP A 1204 -23.67 -55.98 -78.31
C ASP A 1204 -24.81 -55.31 -77.51
N TYR A 1205 -25.13 -54.06 -77.86
CA TYR A 1205 -26.28 -53.33 -77.33
C TYR A 1205 -27.59 -54.08 -77.59
N CYS A 1206 -27.82 -54.53 -78.83
CA CYS A 1206 -29.04 -55.26 -79.18
C CYS A 1206 -29.11 -56.65 -78.51
N GLU A 1207 -27.99 -57.35 -78.39
CA GLU A 1207 -27.93 -58.67 -77.74
C GLU A 1207 -28.13 -58.58 -76.23
N TRP A 1208 -27.76 -57.47 -75.59
CA TRP A 1208 -28.18 -57.19 -74.21
C TRP A 1208 -29.67 -56.87 -74.09
N ILE A 1209 -30.22 -55.98 -74.95
CA ILE A 1209 -31.65 -55.61 -74.94
C ILE A 1209 -32.56 -56.85 -75.06
N ILE A 1210 -32.15 -57.85 -75.86
CA ILE A 1210 -32.86 -59.14 -75.95
C ILE A 1210 -32.75 -59.93 -74.65
N LYS A 1211 -31.56 -60.06 -74.07
CA LYS A 1211 -31.33 -60.85 -72.85
C LYS A 1211 -32.10 -60.30 -71.65
N ASP A 1212 -32.11 -58.98 -71.46
CA ASP A 1212 -32.83 -58.34 -70.36
C ASP A 1212 -34.36 -58.46 -70.53
N LYS A 1213 -34.92 -57.97 -71.66
CA LYS A 1213 -36.38 -57.97 -71.90
C LYS A 1213 -37.02 -59.35 -72.07
N TYR A 1214 -36.26 -60.39 -72.44
CA TYR A 1214 -36.79 -61.75 -72.64
C TYR A 1214 -36.22 -62.78 -71.65
N SER A 1215 -35.56 -62.33 -70.58
CA SER A 1215 -34.96 -63.15 -69.51
C SER A 1215 -35.87 -64.25 -68.93
N CYS A 1216 -37.19 -64.03 -68.88
CA CYS A 1216 -38.17 -65.04 -68.40
C CYS A 1216 -38.65 -66.06 -69.45
N LYS A 1217 -38.07 -66.10 -70.67
CA LYS A 1217 -38.38 -67.12 -71.70
C LYS A 1217 -37.17 -67.55 -72.54
N LEU A 1218 -36.25 -68.26 -71.91
CA LEU A 1218 -35.27 -69.15 -72.56
C LEU A 1218 -35.11 -70.44 -71.75
#